data_AF-A0A5B8AZ61-F1
#
_entry.id   AF-A0A5B8AZ61-F1
#
_cell.length_a   1.000
_cell.length_b   1.000
_cell.length_c   1.000
_cell.angle_alpha   90.00
_cell.angle_beta   90.00
_cell.angle_gamma   90.00
#
_symmetry.space_group_name_H-M   'P 1'
#
loop_
_entity.id
_entity.type
_entity.pdbx_description
1 polymer ?
#
loop_
_entity_poly.entity_id
_entity_poly.type
_entity_poly.pdbx_seq_one_letter_code
_entity_poly.pdbx_strand_id
1 'polypeptide(L)'
;MRGAVLQNRKPVRSALLCGVSAVACLLACGLGAQPAFAQAVELAPSVPAGSQMLLEADTLVYDNDAQTVTAVGGVQIEYGGNRLVAQRVEYDRKTRRLVATGNAQMVQSDGTKINSDHIDITDDFADGFVNALRVETPDKTYFGAESAERMGGVLTTFHNGVYTACEPCEDKPNKPPIWRVKARKIVWNGETHTVRFEQSNFEFFGFPIAYLPAFEIADPTVKQKSGFLMPGIAYGSKLGFGASIPYYFALSPTYDLTARGTYYSKQGFLGEAEWRQRFNTGEYSIKIAGISQQKPDAFDAGTVDSGPAGDPNKLRGMMGTKGQFAINSRWNFGWNVMLQTDKNFSSTYHIGGYADTVHRSEVYLTGLNDRNYFDARVMHFEVQESTPDKLANGDDSPYARDPSQPWVLPSIDYAYIPDMPLAGGQLSVNVNTRILQRDRLSRAFSTPYVTTTDVQRVSGLAGNSGRLTGEIEWKRSLITDGGLVVTPLLAFQGDVDYVSVSGSSLAAVNQMAANPAINTTADMRSSFARYMATAGLELRWPVLFSGVGSSHIVEPMAQLFVRPNEQYIGGLAIPNEDAQSFVFDASTLFERDKFSGYDRIEGGTRANVGVRYSGSYDNGWTTNAIFGQSYQLAGVNSFNSPDLVNAGAESGLETATSDFVGLIGATTPGGLSASLSGRFDEHTFESRRTEVKLAYSGDFPVSVSAQYAFIESQPLYGLPYDREEVTLGGSARINQNWRVFGSGTYDLHTDLITNKGIGFAYDDECFTYMMSFSENQTADPITKIRAEPTQSIGFNLSFRTLGDFGTSSSSFTE
;
A
#
# COMPACT_ATOMS: atom_id res chain seq x y z
N MET A 1 -22.93 -62.48 15.11
CA MET A 1 -24.18 -63.21 15.45
C MET A 1 -25.29 -62.18 15.63
N ARG A 2 -26.58 -62.52 15.37
CA ARG A 2 -27.85 -61.80 15.74
C ARG A 2 -27.73 -60.25 15.82
N GLY A 3 -28.27 -59.41 14.93
CA GLY A 3 -29.55 -59.48 14.19
C GLY A 3 -30.73 -59.10 15.08
N ALA A 4 -31.80 -58.40 14.66
CA ALA A 4 -32.17 -57.68 13.41
C ALA A 4 -33.46 -56.83 13.73
N VAL A 5 -34.28 -56.20 12.87
CA VAL A 5 -34.50 -56.14 11.39
C VAL A 5 -35.45 -54.95 11.02
N LEU A 6 -35.49 -54.49 9.74
CA LEU A 6 -36.55 -53.65 9.09
C LEU A 6 -36.72 -52.17 9.58
N GLN A 7 -37.30 -51.19 8.84
CA GLN A 7 -37.81 -51.13 7.45
C GLN A 7 -37.75 -49.71 6.80
N ASN A 8 -37.98 -49.63 5.49
CA ASN A 8 -38.03 -48.42 4.64
C ASN A 8 -39.15 -47.41 4.99
N ARG A 9 -38.88 -46.10 4.76
CA ARG A 9 -39.65 -45.22 3.84
C ARG A 9 -38.98 -43.83 3.60
N LYS A 10 -38.88 -43.43 2.33
CA LYS A 10 -38.84 -42.03 1.82
C LYS A 10 -40.27 -41.71 1.27
N PRO A 11 -40.67 -40.46 0.88
CA PRO A 11 -39.86 -39.28 0.56
C PRO A 11 -40.41 -37.91 1.08
N VAL A 12 -39.82 -36.79 0.58
CA VAL A 12 -40.32 -35.39 0.62
C VAL A 12 -40.41 -34.77 2.04
N ARG A 13 -39.62 -33.74 2.38
CA ARG A 13 -39.69 -32.38 1.79
C ARG A 13 -38.42 -31.55 2.09
N SER A 14 -38.07 -30.63 1.20
CA SER A 14 -36.96 -29.69 1.39
C SER A 14 -37.40 -28.43 2.14
N ALA A 15 -36.82 -28.15 3.32
CA ALA A 15 -36.68 -26.81 3.93
C ALA A 15 -36.22 -26.94 5.41
N LEU A 16 -34.92 -26.75 5.68
CA LEU A 16 -34.38 -26.34 7.00
C LEU A 16 -32.85 -26.23 6.95
N LEU A 17 -32.33 -25.03 6.63
CA LEU A 17 -30.95 -24.62 6.97
C LEU A 17 -30.77 -23.08 7.01
N CYS A 18 -31.86 -22.36 7.31
CA CYS A 18 -31.83 -20.95 7.72
C CYS A 18 -32.54 -20.86 9.07
N GLY A 19 -31.91 -20.23 10.07
CA GLY A 19 -32.52 -19.99 11.38
C GLY A 19 -31.87 -20.70 12.57
N VAL A 20 -30.60 -20.40 12.86
CA VAL A 20 -29.99 -20.63 14.20
C VAL A 20 -29.33 -19.34 14.71
N SER A 21 -28.56 -18.65 13.86
CA SER A 21 -27.75 -17.47 14.24
C SER A 21 -28.52 -16.16 14.48
N ALA A 22 -29.86 -16.16 14.43
CA ALA A 22 -30.69 -14.94 14.50
C ALA A 22 -31.43 -14.73 15.84
N VAL A 23 -31.47 -15.74 16.72
CA VAL A 23 -32.27 -15.69 17.97
C VAL A 23 -31.41 -15.33 19.20
N ALA A 24 -30.09 -15.45 19.12
CA ALA A 24 -29.17 -15.16 20.23
C ALA A 24 -29.07 -13.65 20.58
N CYS A 25 -29.36 -12.74 19.64
CA CYS A 25 -29.14 -11.31 19.81
C CYS A 25 -30.34 -10.51 20.34
N LEU A 26 -31.50 -11.14 20.58
CA LEU A 26 -32.75 -10.44 20.96
C LEU A 26 -33.26 -10.74 22.38
N LEU A 27 -32.49 -11.46 23.20
CA LEU A 27 -32.84 -11.76 24.60
C LEU A 27 -31.82 -11.24 25.64
N ALA A 28 -30.86 -10.40 25.22
CA ALA A 28 -29.89 -9.76 26.12
C ALA A 28 -30.41 -8.44 26.75
N CYS A 29 -31.45 -7.82 26.19
CA CYS A 29 -32.05 -6.58 26.70
C CYS A 29 -33.01 -6.86 27.86
N GLY A 30 -32.50 -7.28 29.02
CA GLY A 30 -33.37 -7.76 30.10
C GLY A 30 -32.79 -7.85 31.52
N LEU A 31 -31.62 -7.28 31.81
CA LEU A 31 -31.08 -7.21 33.19
C LEU A 31 -30.68 -5.78 33.53
N GLY A 32 -31.22 -5.26 34.63
CA GLY A 32 -30.96 -3.90 35.08
C GLY A 32 -29.57 -3.76 35.67
N ALA A 33 -28.78 -2.83 35.11
CA ALA A 33 -27.53 -2.42 35.73
C ALA A 33 -27.83 -1.73 37.08
N GLN A 34 -27.35 -2.31 38.18
CA GLN A 34 -27.17 -1.53 39.40
C GLN A 34 -26.12 -0.44 39.14
N PRO A 35 -26.20 0.73 39.80
CA PRO A 35 -25.14 1.72 39.71
C PRO A 35 -23.86 1.11 40.31
N ALA A 36 -22.94 0.69 39.44
CA ALA A 36 -21.57 0.46 39.83
C ALA A 36 -21.03 1.81 40.31
N PHE A 37 -20.70 1.91 41.60
CA PHE A 37 -20.01 3.07 42.13
C PHE A 37 -18.64 3.15 41.45
N ALA A 38 -18.53 4.01 40.44
CA ALA A 38 -17.24 4.37 39.89
C ALA A 38 -16.40 4.93 41.04
N GLN A 39 -15.25 4.30 41.30
CA GLN A 39 -14.21 4.96 42.08
C GLN A 39 -13.76 6.15 41.22
N ALA A 40 -14.22 7.35 41.58
CA ALA A 40 -13.70 8.57 41.00
C ALA A 40 -12.20 8.62 41.32
N VAL A 41 -11.37 8.40 40.31
CA VAL A 41 -9.93 8.63 40.45
C VAL A 41 -9.75 10.14 40.42
N GLU A 42 -9.50 10.70 41.60
CA GLU A 42 -9.44 12.14 41.83
C GLU A 42 -8.18 12.70 41.16
N LEU A 43 -8.35 13.13 39.90
CA LEU A 43 -7.27 13.38 38.92
C LEU A 43 -6.99 14.88 38.67
N ALA A 44 -7.26 15.72 39.67
CA ALA A 44 -6.39 16.88 39.86
C ALA A 44 -4.97 16.39 40.21
N PRO A 45 -3.90 17.14 39.91
CA PRO A 45 -2.55 16.84 40.39
C PRO A 45 -2.47 17.08 41.92
N SER A 46 -3.07 16.18 42.69
CA SER A 46 -3.06 16.24 44.15
C SER A 46 -1.67 15.89 44.67
N VAL A 47 -1.03 16.87 45.31
CA VAL A 47 0.23 16.64 46.01
C VAL A 47 -0.01 15.57 47.10
N PRO A 48 0.68 14.41 47.07
CA PRO A 48 0.36 13.30 47.97
C PRO A 48 0.38 13.72 49.44
N ALA A 49 -0.69 13.39 50.18
CA ALA A 49 -0.87 13.84 51.56
C ALA A 49 0.31 13.40 52.45
N GLY A 50 1.06 14.37 52.97
CA GLY A 50 2.30 14.13 53.73
C GLY A 50 3.61 14.34 52.93
N SER A 51 3.53 14.75 51.67
CA SER A 51 4.69 15.26 50.92
C SER A 51 5.37 16.40 51.67
N GLN A 52 6.69 16.39 51.74
CA GLN A 52 7.46 17.50 52.29
C GLN A 52 7.72 18.54 51.21
N MET A 53 7.52 19.82 51.54
CA MET A 53 7.99 20.94 50.73
C MET A 53 9.47 21.17 51.05
N LEU A 54 10.34 20.88 50.09
CA LEU A 54 11.76 21.22 50.16
C LEU A 54 11.92 22.66 49.65
N LEU A 55 12.64 23.50 50.39
CA LEU A 55 12.89 24.90 50.03
C LEU A 55 14.36 25.25 50.26
N GLU A 56 14.99 25.77 49.22
CA GLU A 56 16.38 26.25 49.20
C GLU A 56 16.39 27.71 48.73
N ALA A 57 17.15 28.58 49.40
CA ALA A 57 17.31 30.01 49.07
C ALA A 57 18.53 30.61 49.79
N ASP A 58 19.09 31.70 49.25
CA ASP A 58 20.21 32.43 49.86
C ASP A 58 19.84 33.08 51.21
N THR A 59 18.58 33.48 51.39
CA THR A 59 18.08 34.12 52.61
C THR A 59 16.59 33.84 52.83
N LEU A 60 16.22 33.54 54.07
CA LEU A 60 14.85 33.28 54.50
C LEU A 60 14.46 34.23 55.65
N VAL A 61 13.38 34.99 55.46
CA VAL A 61 12.89 36.01 56.40
C VAL A 61 11.50 35.59 56.91
N TYR A 62 11.32 35.55 58.22
CA TYR A 62 10.05 35.26 58.87
C TYR A 62 9.47 36.52 59.53
N ASP A 63 8.38 37.05 58.99
CA ASP A 63 7.60 38.10 59.65
C ASP A 63 6.43 37.45 60.40
N ASN A 64 6.55 37.37 61.73
CA ASN A 64 5.55 36.73 62.58
C ASN A 64 4.34 37.63 62.88
N ASP A 65 4.42 38.94 62.65
CA ASP A 65 3.31 39.87 62.87
C ASP A 65 2.46 39.96 61.59
N ALA A 66 3.11 40.07 60.42
CA ALA A 66 2.48 39.92 59.12
C ALA A 66 2.00 38.47 58.88
N GLN A 67 2.61 37.46 59.51
CA GLN A 67 2.46 36.03 59.22
C GLN A 67 2.90 35.65 57.79
N THR A 68 3.94 36.32 57.27
CA THR A 68 4.54 36.01 55.98
C THR A 68 5.94 35.39 56.11
N VAL A 69 6.30 34.56 55.15
CA VAL A 69 7.65 33.96 55.02
C VAL A 69 8.19 34.33 53.64
N THR A 70 9.32 35.04 53.60
CA THR A 70 9.96 35.43 52.34
C THR A 70 11.26 34.67 52.14
N ALA A 71 11.37 33.92 51.04
CA ALA A 71 12.62 33.43 50.50
C ALA A 71 13.16 34.41 49.44
N VAL A 72 14.45 34.70 49.47
CA VAL A 72 15.12 35.62 48.52
C VAL A 72 16.46 35.04 48.11
N GLY A 73 16.77 35.15 46.81
CA GLY A 73 18.04 34.71 46.21
C GLY A 73 18.01 33.22 45.88
N GLY A 74 18.12 32.91 44.58
CA GLY A 74 18.22 31.54 44.07
C GLY A 74 17.10 30.59 44.53
N VAL A 75 15.88 31.08 44.78
CA VAL A 75 14.84 30.31 45.46
C VAL A 75 14.43 29.10 44.62
N GLN A 76 14.48 27.91 45.21
CA GLN A 76 14.02 26.66 44.63
C GLN A 76 13.09 25.96 45.62
N ILE A 77 11.95 25.49 45.14
CA ILE A 77 10.93 24.80 45.93
C ILE A 77 10.53 23.52 45.19
N GLU A 78 10.68 22.37 45.84
CA GLU A 78 10.19 21.08 45.33
C GLU A 78 9.07 20.54 46.23
N TYR A 79 7.91 20.25 45.64
CA TYR A 79 6.71 19.82 46.37
C TYR A 79 5.82 18.95 45.48
N GLY A 80 5.56 17.71 45.89
CA GLY A 80 4.67 16.79 45.17
C GLY A 80 5.10 16.38 43.77
N GLY A 81 6.38 16.56 43.41
CA GLY A 81 6.89 16.37 42.04
C GLY A 81 6.82 17.62 41.16
N ASN A 82 6.22 18.71 41.65
CA ASN A 82 6.35 20.04 41.05
C ASN A 82 7.65 20.70 41.55
N ARG A 83 8.31 21.49 40.69
CA ARG A 83 9.49 22.30 41.04
C ARG A 83 9.28 23.75 40.62
N LEU A 84 9.40 24.68 41.55
CA LEU A 84 9.30 26.13 41.33
C LEU A 84 10.66 26.79 41.60
N VAL A 85 11.10 27.68 40.71
CA VAL A 85 12.34 28.45 40.80
C VAL A 85 12.04 29.93 40.60
N ALA A 86 12.54 30.83 41.45
CA ALA A 86 12.30 32.27 41.36
C ALA A 86 13.38 33.11 42.09
N GLN A 87 13.44 34.42 41.83
CA GLN A 87 14.34 35.34 42.55
C GLN A 87 13.85 35.66 43.98
N ARG A 88 12.53 35.79 44.17
CA ARG A 88 11.86 35.97 45.46
C ARG A 88 10.57 35.17 45.49
N VAL A 89 10.31 34.49 46.60
CA VAL A 89 9.03 33.86 46.91
C VAL A 89 8.53 34.35 48.26
N GLU A 90 7.27 34.74 48.34
CA GLU A 90 6.62 35.21 49.57
C GLU A 90 5.35 34.39 49.85
N TYR A 91 5.30 33.74 51.01
CA TYR A 91 4.20 32.89 51.45
C TYR A 91 3.44 33.53 52.62
N ASP A 92 2.17 33.87 52.42
CA ASP A 92 1.27 34.34 53.47
C ASP A 92 0.52 33.16 54.12
N ARG A 93 0.77 32.95 55.41
CA ARG A 93 0.22 31.85 56.20
C ARG A 93 -1.25 32.07 56.59
N LYS A 94 -1.79 33.29 56.43
CA LYS A 94 -3.21 33.63 56.65
C LYS A 94 -4.05 33.27 55.42
N THR A 95 -3.63 33.69 54.24
CA THR A 95 -4.34 33.41 52.97
C THR A 95 -3.94 32.11 52.29
N ARG A 96 -2.85 31.47 52.74
CA ARG A 96 -2.24 30.28 52.12
C ARG A 96 -1.81 30.49 50.67
N ARG A 97 -1.35 31.71 50.36
CA ARG A 97 -0.87 32.07 49.03
C ARG A 97 0.65 32.22 48.99
N LEU A 98 1.22 31.74 47.90
CA LEU A 98 2.63 31.75 47.57
C LEU A 98 2.79 32.61 46.31
N VAL A 99 3.49 33.74 46.47
CA VAL A 99 3.74 34.73 45.43
C VAL A 99 5.20 34.65 45.00
N ALA A 100 5.45 34.10 43.82
CA ALA A 100 6.79 34.02 43.22
C ALA A 100 7.01 35.16 42.23
N THR A 101 8.20 35.79 42.29
CA THR A 101 8.55 36.99 41.52
C THR A 101 9.97 36.95 40.99
N GLY A 102 10.15 37.51 39.78
CA GLY A 102 11.43 37.62 39.09
C GLY A 102 11.84 36.31 38.44
N ASN A 103 11.59 36.19 37.14
CA ASN A 103 11.88 35.00 36.31
C ASN A 103 11.40 33.68 36.95
N ALA A 104 10.13 33.64 37.35
CA ALA A 104 9.54 32.48 37.99
C ALA A 104 9.31 31.35 36.96
N GLN A 105 9.93 30.19 37.19
CA GLN A 105 9.75 28.98 36.39
C GLN A 105 9.17 27.87 37.27
N MET A 106 8.02 27.32 36.89
CA MET A 106 7.44 26.12 37.47
C MET A 106 7.51 24.97 36.45
N VAL A 107 8.01 23.81 36.87
CA VAL A 107 7.87 22.55 36.14
C VAL A 107 6.86 21.69 36.90
N GLN A 108 5.79 21.27 36.23
CA GLN A 108 4.77 20.40 36.80
C GLN A 108 5.17 18.92 36.71
N SER A 109 4.55 18.08 37.53
CA SER A 109 4.86 16.64 37.63
C SER A 109 4.58 15.83 36.36
N ASP A 110 3.84 16.39 35.41
CA ASP A 110 3.59 15.87 34.05
C ASP A 110 4.71 16.23 33.05
N GLY A 111 5.63 17.13 33.43
CA GLY A 111 6.67 17.69 32.57
C GLY A 111 6.32 19.03 31.92
N THR A 112 5.11 19.57 32.13
CA THR A 112 4.70 20.88 31.62
C THR A 112 5.49 22.00 32.30
N LYS A 113 6.12 22.87 31.51
CA LYS A 113 6.90 24.02 31.98
C LYS A 113 6.08 25.30 31.87
N ILE A 114 6.09 26.09 32.92
CA ILE A 114 5.39 27.36 33.10
C ILE A 114 6.45 28.42 33.43
N ASN A 115 6.51 29.50 32.66
CA ASN A 115 7.42 30.63 32.89
C ASN A 115 6.62 31.93 33.01
N SER A 116 7.00 32.81 33.93
CA SER A 116 6.30 34.07 34.22
C SER A 116 7.17 35.05 35.02
N ASP A 117 6.88 36.35 34.93
CA ASP A 117 7.47 37.37 35.81
C ASP A 117 6.89 37.35 37.24
N HIS A 118 5.65 36.90 37.39
CA HIS A 118 4.86 36.92 38.63
C HIS A 118 3.76 35.85 38.65
N ILE A 119 3.87 34.92 39.61
CA ILE A 119 2.93 33.82 39.87
C ILE A 119 2.36 34.02 41.28
N ASP A 120 1.03 34.07 41.42
CA ASP A 120 0.30 34.11 42.70
C ASP A 120 -0.62 32.89 42.77
N ILE A 121 -0.23 31.89 43.58
CA ILE A 121 -0.87 30.56 43.67
C ILE A 121 -1.21 30.18 45.11
N THR A 122 -2.14 29.25 45.30
CA THR A 122 -2.36 28.59 46.59
C THR A 122 -1.23 27.60 46.94
N ASP A 123 -1.06 27.27 48.23
CA ASP A 123 -0.01 26.35 48.70
C ASP A 123 -0.20 24.87 48.32
N ASP A 124 -1.37 24.51 47.81
CA ASP A 124 -1.66 23.25 47.12
C ASP A 124 -1.45 23.31 45.58
N PHE A 125 -1.08 24.47 45.03
CA PHE A 125 -0.90 24.75 43.60
C PHE A 125 -2.19 24.57 42.74
N ALA A 126 -3.37 24.48 43.35
CA ALA A 126 -4.63 24.24 42.65
C ALA A 126 -5.23 25.50 41.99
N ASP A 127 -5.27 26.62 42.72
CA ASP A 127 -5.79 27.90 42.24
C ASP A 127 -4.64 28.90 42.04
N GLY A 128 -4.74 29.77 41.03
CA GLY A 128 -3.74 30.82 40.88
C GLY A 128 -3.96 31.79 39.72
N PHE A 129 -3.26 32.91 39.80
CA PHE A 129 -3.19 33.96 38.79
C PHE A 129 -1.73 34.17 38.35
N VAL A 130 -1.50 34.30 37.06
CA VAL A 130 -0.15 34.41 36.48
C VAL A 130 -0.11 35.51 35.42
N ASN A 131 0.85 36.44 35.53
CA ASN A 131 1.09 37.47 34.52
C ASN A 131 2.19 37.06 33.54
N ALA A 132 2.10 37.49 32.28
CA ALA A 132 3.09 37.22 31.23
C ALA A 132 3.47 35.73 31.12
N LEU A 133 2.45 34.86 31.09
CA LEU A 133 2.62 33.41 31.12
C LEU A 133 3.12 32.88 29.76
N ARG A 134 4.18 32.06 29.77
CA ARG A 134 4.54 31.12 28.68
C ARG A 134 4.48 29.69 29.20
N VAL A 135 3.76 28.82 28.48
CA VAL A 135 3.68 27.37 28.77
C VAL A 135 4.32 26.57 27.64
N GLU A 136 4.99 25.49 28.00
CA GLU A 136 5.57 24.49 27.10
C GLU A 136 5.19 23.09 27.61
N THR A 137 4.57 22.29 26.75
CA THR A 137 4.09 20.94 27.06
C THR A 137 5.09 19.87 26.60
N PRO A 138 5.06 18.63 27.16
CA PRO A 138 5.91 17.53 26.72
C PRO A 138 5.82 17.23 25.22
N ASP A 139 4.64 17.35 24.61
CA ASP A 139 4.39 17.15 23.17
C ASP A 139 4.80 18.34 22.28
N LYS A 140 5.68 19.23 22.78
CA LYS A 140 6.14 20.46 22.10
C LYS A 140 4.99 21.32 21.53
N THR A 141 3.98 21.59 22.36
CA THR A 141 3.00 22.66 22.11
C THR A 141 3.19 23.81 23.09
N TYR A 142 2.99 25.02 22.59
CA TYR A 142 3.38 26.27 23.25
C TYR A 142 2.17 27.19 23.41
N PHE A 143 2.00 27.72 24.62
CA PHE A 143 1.02 28.76 24.93
C PHE A 143 1.74 30.03 25.41
N GLY A 144 1.18 31.19 25.11
CA GLY A 144 1.64 32.48 25.65
C GLY A 144 0.46 33.42 25.91
N ALA A 145 0.42 34.17 27.02
CA ALA A 145 -0.71 35.02 27.38
C ALA A 145 -0.31 36.25 28.21
N GLU A 146 -1.11 37.31 28.14
CA GLU A 146 -0.92 38.51 28.98
C GLU A 146 -1.17 38.20 30.45
N SER A 147 -2.22 37.42 30.74
CA SER A 147 -2.45 36.78 32.03
C SER A 147 -3.16 35.43 31.89
N ALA A 148 -3.13 34.62 32.95
CA ALA A 148 -3.93 33.41 33.05
C ALA A 148 -4.45 33.17 34.47
N GLU A 149 -5.61 32.54 34.55
CA GLU A 149 -6.30 32.13 35.77
C GLU A 149 -6.47 30.60 35.77
N ARG A 150 -5.94 29.92 36.80
CA ARG A 150 -6.20 28.50 37.07
C ARG A 150 -7.23 28.39 38.19
N MET A 151 -8.28 27.61 37.97
CA MET A 151 -9.35 27.36 38.94
C MET A 151 -9.55 25.86 39.16
N GLY A 152 -9.68 25.46 40.43
CA GLY A 152 -9.98 24.11 40.87
C GLY A 152 -8.92 23.06 40.49
N GLY A 153 -7.68 23.47 40.21
CA GLY A 153 -6.62 22.61 39.70
C GLY A 153 -6.80 22.14 38.24
N VAL A 154 -8.00 22.26 37.66
CA VAL A 154 -8.42 21.61 36.42
C VAL A 154 -8.58 22.56 35.23
N LEU A 155 -9.07 23.78 35.47
CA LEU A 155 -9.44 24.72 34.41
C LEU A 155 -8.42 25.87 34.33
N THR A 156 -7.72 25.99 33.21
CA THR A 156 -6.78 27.10 32.96
C THR A 156 -7.33 28.02 31.86
N THR A 157 -7.65 29.26 32.22
CA THR A 157 -8.09 30.30 31.31
C THR A 157 -6.95 31.27 31.01
N PHE A 158 -6.58 31.40 29.73
CA PHE A 158 -5.59 32.36 29.25
C PHE A 158 -6.29 33.57 28.63
N HIS A 159 -5.89 34.78 29.03
CA HIS A 159 -6.42 36.04 28.51
C HIS A 159 -5.47 36.65 27.47
N ASN A 160 -6.04 37.07 26.33
CA ASN A 160 -5.30 37.52 25.14
C ASN A 160 -4.18 36.52 24.74
N GLY A 161 -4.54 35.23 24.78
CA GLY A 161 -3.62 34.11 24.60
C GLY A 161 -3.26 33.80 23.15
N VAL A 162 -2.17 33.05 23.01
CA VAL A 162 -1.60 32.55 21.76
C VAL A 162 -1.30 31.06 21.93
N TYR A 163 -1.61 30.25 20.92
CA TYR A 163 -1.27 28.83 20.83
C TYR A 163 -0.54 28.51 19.51
N THR A 164 0.46 27.64 19.57
CA THR A 164 1.13 27.06 18.38
C THR A 164 1.80 25.74 18.74
N ALA A 165 1.97 24.86 17.75
CA ALA A 165 2.88 23.73 17.85
C ALA A 165 4.26 24.00 17.18
N CYS A 166 4.56 25.23 16.79
CA CYS A 166 5.88 25.64 16.29
C CYS A 166 6.79 26.15 17.40
N GLU A 167 8.04 25.69 17.42
CA GLU A 167 9.06 26.11 18.37
C GLU A 167 9.40 27.60 18.23
N PRO A 168 9.29 28.42 19.30
CA PRO A 168 9.63 29.84 19.23
C PRO A 168 11.11 30.07 18.92
N CYS A 169 11.40 30.78 17.83
CA CYS A 169 12.76 31.01 17.33
C CYS A 169 13.63 31.81 18.33
N GLU A 170 14.62 31.15 18.93
CA GLU A 170 15.50 31.72 19.96
C GLU A 170 16.29 32.95 19.46
N ASP A 171 16.85 32.88 18.25
CA ASP A 171 17.59 33.99 17.62
C ASP A 171 16.72 35.25 17.41
N LYS A 172 15.40 35.08 17.25
CA LYS A 172 14.47 36.15 16.88
C LYS A 172 13.12 35.98 17.62
N PRO A 173 13.05 36.22 18.94
CA PRO A 173 11.84 36.00 19.73
C PRO A 173 10.61 36.79 19.27
N ASN A 174 10.83 37.93 18.59
CA ASN A 174 9.78 38.77 18.02
C ASN A 174 9.26 38.29 16.65
N LYS A 175 9.87 37.28 16.02
CA LYS A 175 9.39 36.69 14.76
C LYS A 175 8.16 35.82 15.06
N PRO A 176 7.02 35.99 14.37
CA PRO A 176 5.91 35.07 14.51
C PRO A 176 6.28 33.65 14.03
N PRO A 177 5.75 32.58 14.67
CA PRO A 177 5.81 31.24 14.12
C PRO A 177 5.07 31.15 12.77
N ILE A 178 5.30 30.07 12.03
CA ILE A 178 4.68 29.82 10.72
C ILE A 178 3.16 29.84 10.83
N TRP A 179 2.60 29.23 11.88
CA TRP A 179 1.19 29.38 12.22
C TRP A 179 1.00 29.57 13.73
N ARG A 180 -0.06 30.29 14.11
CA ARG A 180 -0.53 30.38 15.50
C ARG A 180 -2.01 30.76 15.56
N VAL A 181 -2.66 30.36 16.64
CA VAL A 181 -4.00 30.81 17.00
C VAL A 181 -3.85 31.91 18.05
N LYS A 182 -4.27 33.15 17.75
CA LYS A 182 -4.48 34.18 18.79
C LYS A 182 -5.93 34.19 19.21
N ALA A 183 -6.25 34.27 20.49
CA ALA A 183 -7.63 34.35 20.98
C ALA A 183 -7.73 35.34 22.15
N ARG A 184 -8.86 36.03 22.29
CA ARG A 184 -9.09 36.86 23.49
C ARG A 184 -9.21 36.00 24.76
N LYS A 185 -9.68 34.77 24.60
CA LYS A 185 -9.73 33.76 25.65
C LYS A 185 -9.33 32.41 25.08
N ILE A 186 -8.41 31.71 25.74
CA ILE A 186 -8.20 30.27 25.55
C ILE A 186 -8.62 29.60 26.86
N VAL A 187 -9.41 28.54 26.79
CA VAL A 187 -9.82 27.75 27.94
C VAL A 187 -9.30 26.34 27.75
N TRP A 188 -8.28 25.97 28.51
CA TRP A 188 -7.76 24.61 28.60
C TRP A 188 -8.43 23.93 29.79
N ASN A 189 -9.17 22.85 29.54
CA ASN A 189 -9.90 22.10 30.54
C ASN A 189 -9.35 20.67 30.63
N GLY A 190 -8.75 20.32 31.76
CA GLY A 190 -8.18 18.99 32.02
C GLY A 190 -9.22 17.90 32.31
N GLU A 191 -10.45 18.23 32.71
CA GLU A 191 -11.54 17.26 32.93
C GLU A 191 -12.11 16.75 31.60
N THR A 192 -12.36 17.68 30.67
CA THR A 192 -12.86 17.34 29.33
C THR A 192 -11.73 17.03 28.34
N HIS A 193 -10.48 17.29 28.74
CA HIS A 193 -9.28 17.25 27.91
C HIS A 193 -9.44 18.04 26.58
N THR A 194 -9.73 19.34 26.71
CA THR A 194 -10.00 20.22 25.55
C THR A 194 -9.30 21.56 25.66
N VAL A 195 -8.97 22.14 24.50
CA VAL A 195 -8.48 23.51 24.39
C VAL A 195 -9.44 24.28 23.49
N ARG A 196 -10.21 25.18 24.10
CA ARG A 196 -11.25 25.99 23.46
C ARG A 196 -10.76 27.42 23.26
N PHE A 197 -10.88 27.93 22.04
CA PHE A 197 -10.50 29.28 21.66
C PHE A 197 -11.75 30.14 21.45
N GLU A 198 -11.77 31.37 21.97
CA GLU A 198 -12.90 32.31 21.79
C GLU A 198 -12.42 33.66 21.24
N GLN A 199 -13.17 34.20 20.28
CA GLN A 199 -12.85 35.40 19.49
C GLN A 199 -11.42 35.33 18.92
N SER A 200 -11.18 34.28 18.13
CA SER A 200 -9.85 33.86 17.72
C SER A 200 -9.52 34.17 16.25
N ASN A 201 -8.25 34.44 15.97
CA ASN A 201 -7.69 34.62 14.64
C ASN A 201 -6.59 33.58 14.43
N PHE A 202 -6.70 32.80 13.36
CA PHE A 202 -5.62 31.96 12.87
C PHE A 202 -4.68 32.84 12.03
N GLU A 203 -3.46 33.02 12.51
CA GLU A 203 -2.39 33.75 11.82
C GLU A 203 -1.44 32.79 11.13
N PHE A 204 -1.16 33.03 9.85
CA PHE A 204 -0.21 32.28 9.02
C PHE A 204 0.87 33.24 8.50
N PHE A 205 2.14 32.91 8.73
CA PHE A 205 3.29 33.83 8.64
C PHE A 205 3.08 35.19 9.35
N GLY A 206 2.26 35.22 10.40
CA GLY A 206 1.87 36.42 11.14
C GLY A 206 0.71 37.23 10.55
N PHE A 207 0.16 36.84 9.40
CA PHE A 207 -1.03 37.46 8.82
C PHE A 207 -2.31 36.72 9.25
N PRO A 208 -3.34 37.38 9.78
CA PRO A 208 -4.60 36.73 10.12
C PRO A 208 -5.36 36.33 8.85
N ILE A 209 -5.52 35.03 8.60
CA ILE A 209 -6.19 34.50 7.40
C ILE A 209 -7.61 33.98 7.66
N ALA A 210 -7.95 33.65 8.91
CA ALA A 210 -9.29 33.23 9.30
C ALA A 210 -9.65 33.72 10.71
N TYR A 211 -10.88 34.22 10.88
CA TYR A 211 -11.49 34.54 12.18
C TYR A 211 -12.47 33.44 12.56
N LEU A 212 -12.28 32.86 13.75
CA LEU A 212 -13.11 31.79 14.31
C LEU A 212 -13.75 32.29 15.62
N PRO A 213 -15.07 32.55 15.65
CA PRO A 213 -15.76 33.11 16.82
C PRO A 213 -15.61 32.26 18.07
N ALA A 214 -15.70 30.93 17.91
CA ALA A 214 -15.18 29.95 18.85
C ALA A 214 -14.85 28.66 18.08
N PHE A 215 -13.81 27.94 18.50
CA PHE A 215 -13.55 26.56 18.10
C PHE A 215 -12.81 25.81 19.21
N GLU A 216 -12.70 24.49 19.11
CA GLU A 216 -12.16 23.65 20.16
C GLU A 216 -11.38 22.48 19.58
N ILE A 217 -10.18 22.25 20.10
CA ILE A 217 -9.33 21.10 19.75
C ILE A 217 -9.29 20.09 20.90
N ALA A 218 -8.76 18.91 20.61
CA ALA A 218 -8.37 17.95 21.62
C ALA A 218 -7.08 18.43 22.33
N ASP A 219 -6.98 18.16 23.63
CA ASP A 219 -5.71 18.22 24.36
C ASP A 219 -4.73 17.17 23.78
N PRO A 220 -3.41 17.44 23.68
CA PRO A 220 -2.40 16.45 23.26
C PRO A 220 -2.50 15.09 23.96
N THR A 221 -2.99 15.00 25.20
CA THR A 221 -3.21 13.72 25.91
C THR A 221 -4.29 12.83 25.26
N VAL A 222 -5.13 13.37 24.38
CA VAL A 222 -6.32 12.70 23.82
C VAL A 222 -6.04 12.12 22.44
N LYS A 223 -5.94 10.78 22.40
CA LYS A 223 -5.66 10.03 21.16
C LYS A 223 -6.80 10.04 20.13
N GLN A 224 -8.03 10.37 20.53
CA GLN A 224 -9.19 10.47 19.64
C GLN A 224 -10.32 11.33 20.24
N LYS A 225 -10.94 12.20 19.45
CA LYS A 225 -12.09 13.03 19.84
C LYS A 225 -12.94 13.37 18.63
N SER A 226 -14.27 13.36 18.77
CA SER A 226 -15.18 13.72 17.67
C SER A 226 -15.06 15.19 17.28
N GLY A 227 -15.12 15.49 15.98
CA GLY A 227 -15.00 16.85 15.46
C GLY A 227 -14.89 16.91 13.93
N PHE A 228 -14.93 18.13 13.39
CA PHE A 228 -14.56 18.35 11.99
C PHE A 228 -13.06 18.09 11.82
N LEU A 229 -12.71 17.34 10.78
CA LEU A 229 -11.34 17.30 10.28
C LEU A 229 -11.12 18.48 9.33
N MET A 230 -9.87 18.77 9.01
CA MET A 230 -9.54 19.82 8.05
C MET A 230 -10.18 19.53 6.68
N PRO A 231 -10.76 20.56 6.00
CA PRO A 231 -11.35 20.38 4.68
C PRO A 231 -10.30 20.10 3.59
N GLY A 232 -10.74 19.55 2.47
CA GLY A 232 -9.90 19.28 1.29
C GLY A 232 -10.29 20.10 0.07
N ILE A 233 -9.32 20.40 -0.80
CA ILE A 233 -9.54 21.02 -2.11
C ILE A 233 -8.77 20.19 -3.15
N ALA A 234 -9.43 19.87 -4.26
CA ALA A 234 -8.88 19.11 -5.38
C ALA A 234 -9.30 19.73 -6.73
N TYR A 235 -8.55 19.46 -7.80
CA TYR A 235 -9.01 19.74 -9.17
C TYR A 235 -8.65 18.59 -10.12
N GLY A 236 -9.61 18.21 -10.97
CA GLY A 236 -9.39 17.27 -12.07
C GLY A 236 -10.24 17.64 -13.29
N SER A 237 -9.71 17.43 -14.50
CA SER A 237 -10.29 17.95 -15.75
C SER A 237 -11.78 17.59 -15.96
N LYS A 238 -12.18 16.33 -15.73
CA LYS A 238 -13.58 15.85 -15.89
C LYS A 238 -14.47 16.09 -14.65
N LEU A 239 -13.89 16.17 -13.44
CA LEU A 239 -14.63 16.41 -12.18
C LEU A 239 -14.88 17.90 -11.87
N GLY A 240 -13.99 18.79 -12.33
CA GLY A 240 -13.97 20.20 -11.96
C GLY A 240 -13.24 20.46 -10.65
N PHE A 241 -13.62 21.54 -9.97
CA PHE A 241 -13.06 21.94 -8.67
C PHE A 241 -13.84 21.22 -7.55
N GLY A 242 -13.14 20.48 -6.71
CA GLY A 242 -13.71 19.74 -5.58
C GLY A 242 -13.41 20.42 -4.24
N ALA A 243 -14.40 20.48 -3.35
CA ALA A 243 -14.23 20.88 -1.96
C ALA A 243 -14.84 19.82 -1.04
N SER A 244 -14.06 19.28 -0.10
CA SER A 244 -14.47 18.23 0.83
C SER A 244 -14.45 18.69 2.29
N ILE A 245 -15.39 18.19 3.08
CA ILE A 245 -15.50 18.44 4.52
C ILE A 245 -15.67 17.09 5.23
N PRO A 246 -14.65 16.61 5.95
CA PRO A 246 -14.77 15.40 6.78
C PRO A 246 -15.15 15.72 8.22
N TYR A 247 -15.89 14.81 8.85
CA TYR A 247 -16.21 14.81 10.28
C TYR A 247 -15.90 13.44 10.87
N TYR A 248 -15.11 13.42 11.94
CA TYR A 248 -14.71 12.23 12.67
C TYR A 248 -15.61 12.03 13.91
N PHE A 249 -16.06 10.81 14.12
CA PHE A 249 -16.83 10.37 15.29
C PHE A 249 -15.98 9.38 16.10
N ALA A 250 -15.42 9.84 17.22
CA ALA A 250 -14.78 8.99 18.21
C ALA A 250 -15.86 8.28 19.04
N LEU A 251 -16.27 7.08 18.60
CA LEU A 251 -17.39 6.34 19.20
C LEU A 251 -16.94 5.41 20.35
N SER A 252 -15.74 4.86 20.26
CA SER A 252 -15.13 3.94 21.24
C SER A 252 -13.61 3.95 21.08
N PRO A 253 -12.80 3.64 22.12
CA PRO A 253 -11.36 3.38 21.96
C PRO A 253 -11.01 2.22 21.00
N THR A 254 -12.00 1.46 20.54
CA THR A 254 -11.84 0.32 19.63
C THR A 254 -12.55 0.48 18.28
N TYR A 255 -13.37 1.52 18.08
CA TYR A 255 -14.01 1.77 16.79
C TYR A 255 -14.41 3.23 16.57
N ASP A 256 -14.36 3.65 15.31
CA ASP A 256 -14.71 4.99 14.86
C ASP A 256 -15.48 5.00 13.54
N LEU A 257 -16.02 6.17 13.22
CA LEU A 257 -16.69 6.48 11.97
C LEU A 257 -16.18 7.84 11.46
N THR A 258 -15.83 7.92 10.19
CA THR A 258 -15.52 9.19 9.51
C THR A 258 -16.55 9.39 8.39
N ALA A 259 -17.30 10.49 8.42
CA ALA A 259 -18.17 10.88 7.30
C ALA A 259 -17.52 12.01 6.51
N ARG A 260 -17.53 11.95 5.17
CA ARG A 260 -16.95 12.99 4.30
C ARG A 260 -17.96 13.39 3.23
N GLY A 261 -18.25 14.69 3.14
CA GLY A 261 -19.04 15.25 2.05
C GLY A 261 -18.13 16.03 1.10
N THR A 262 -18.13 15.67 -0.19
CA THR A 262 -17.29 16.29 -1.22
C THR A 262 -18.17 16.85 -2.34
N TYR A 263 -18.10 18.16 -2.58
CA TYR A 263 -18.82 18.82 -3.66
C TYR A 263 -17.89 19.14 -4.84
N TYR A 264 -18.17 18.55 -6.00
CA TYR A 264 -17.45 18.76 -7.26
C TYR A 264 -18.22 19.72 -8.17
N SER A 265 -17.55 20.73 -8.73
CA SER A 265 -18.18 21.79 -9.51
C SER A 265 -18.78 21.35 -10.86
N LYS A 266 -18.43 20.15 -11.36
CA LYS A 266 -19.13 19.50 -12.48
C LYS A 266 -20.10 18.41 -12.02
N GLN A 267 -19.68 17.55 -11.09
CA GLN A 267 -20.42 16.32 -10.76
C GLN A 267 -21.40 16.41 -9.57
N GLY A 268 -21.33 17.43 -8.72
CA GLY A 268 -22.20 17.58 -7.56
C GLY A 268 -21.67 16.92 -6.28
N PHE A 269 -22.56 16.50 -5.39
CA PHE A 269 -22.22 16.03 -4.04
C PHE A 269 -21.99 14.51 -3.97
N LEU A 270 -20.72 14.13 -3.77
CA LEU A 270 -20.28 12.81 -3.32
C LEU A 270 -20.39 12.75 -1.79
N GLY A 271 -21.14 11.78 -1.26
CA GLY A 271 -21.16 11.44 0.15
C GLY A 271 -20.38 10.16 0.43
N GLU A 272 -19.56 10.15 1.47
CA GLU A 272 -18.72 9.01 1.87
C GLU A 272 -18.80 8.76 3.37
N ALA A 273 -18.66 7.50 3.79
CA ALA A 273 -18.49 7.13 5.19
C ALA A 273 -17.53 5.94 5.34
N GLU A 274 -16.59 6.04 6.27
CA GLU A 274 -15.62 4.99 6.61
C GLU A 274 -15.77 4.62 8.10
N TRP A 275 -16.21 3.39 8.37
CA TRP A 275 -16.19 2.77 9.69
C TRP A 275 -14.92 1.96 9.87
N ARG A 276 -14.26 2.06 11.03
CA ARG A 276 -13.05 1.29 11.35
C ARG A 276 -13.19 0.68 12.74
N GLN A 277 -12.83 -0.59 12.89
CA GLN A 277 -12.91 -1.30 14.18
C GLN A 277 -11.74 -2.25 14.38
N ARG A 278 -11.15 -2.20 15.58
CA ARG A 278 -9.99 -2.99 16.00
C ARG A 278 -10.32 -3.83 17.23
N PHE A 279 -9.84 -5.06 17.22
CA PHE A 279 -9.93 -6.06 18.28
C PHE A 279 -8.52 -6.51 18.71
N ASN A 280 -8.44 -7.33 19.76
CA ASN A 280 -7.16 -7.90 20.22
C ASN A 280 -6.52 -8.89 19.22
N THR A 281 -7.32 -9.45 18.31
CA THR A 281 -6.90 -10.49 17.35
C THR A 281 -6.89 -10.03 15.89
N GLY A 282 -7.31 -8.79 15.61
CA GLY A 282 -7.52 -8.34 14.23
C GLY A 282 -8.30 -7.05 14.12
N GLU A 283 -8.62 -6.63 12.91
CA GLU A 283 -9.31 -5.38 12.61
C GLU A 283 -10.06 -5.47 11.28
N TYR A 284 -11.04 -4.58 11.08
CA TYR A 284 -11.70 -4.39 9.80
C TYR A 284 -12.11 -2.93 9.59
N SER A 285 -12.32 -2.56 8.32
CA SER A 285 -12.87 -1.27 7.92
C SER A 285 -13.91 -1.45 6.81
N ILE A 286 -15.03 -0.73 6.91
CA ILE A 286 -16.07 -0.66 5.88
C ILE A 286 -16.11 0.77 5.34
N LYS A 287 -16.00 0.93 4.02
CA LYS A 287 -16.15 2.20 3.32
C LYS A 287 -17.37 2.15 2.42
N ILE A 288 -18.20 3.19 2.46
CA ILE A 288 -19.28 3.42 1.50
C ILE A 288 -19.09 4.80 0.87
N ALA A 289 -19.41 4.93 -0.41
CA ALA A 289 -19.34 6.19 -1.15
C ALA A 289 -20.44 6.22 -2.22
N GLY A 290 -21.00 7.40 -2.52
CA GLY A 290 -22.02 7.53 -3.55
C GLY A 290 -22.36 8.97 -3.94
N ILE A 291 -22.75 9.15 -5.21
CA ILE A 291 -23.06 10.44 -5.85
C ILE A 291 -24.30 10.33 -6.72
N SER A 292 -25.00 11.45 -6.87
CA SER A 292 -25.95 11.67 -7.97
C SER A 292 -25.32 12.68 -8.94
N GLN A 293 -24.73 12.18 -10.04
CA GLN A 293 -23.96 12.96 -11.00
C GLN A 293 -24.81 14.06 -11.62
N GLN A 294 -24.38 15.32 -11.46
CA GLN A 294 -25.07 16.50 -12.01
C GLN A 294 -24.79 16.71 -13.50
N LYS A 295 -23.59 16.32 -13.98
CA LYS A 295 -23.18 16.47 -15.39
C LYS A 295 -22.39 15.25 -15.91
N PRO A 296 -23.05 14.10 -16.16
CA PRO A 296 -22.42 12.95 -16.80
C PRO A 296 -21.84 13.28 -18.19
N ASP A 297 -22.40 14.29 -18.87
CA ASP A 297 -21.94 14.89 -20.13
C ASP A 297 -20.58 15.62 -20.04
N ALA A 298 -20.02 15.78 -18.84
CA ALA A 298 -18.65 16.28 -18.66
C ALA A 298 -17.58 15.17 -18.63
N PHE A 299 -17.99 13.90 -18.70
CA PHE A 299 -17.15 12.77 -19.11
C PHE A 299 -17.33 12.50 -20.61
N ASP A 300 -16.40 11.77 -21.20
CA ASP A 300 -16.40 11.54 -22.65
C ASP A 300 -17.56 10.64 -23.07
N ALA A 301 -18.23 11.01 -24.17
CA ALA A 301 -19.48 10.36 -24.57
C ALA A 301 -19.27 8.90 -24.98
N GLY A 302 -20.05 8.00 -24.37
CA GLY A 302 -19.86 6.56 -24.56
C GLY A 302 -18.81 5.96 -23.63
N THR A 303 -18.64 6.53 -22.44
CA THR A 303 -17.89 5.92 -21.32
C THR A 303 -18.85 5.35 -20.26
N VAL A 304 -18.32 4.49 -19.40
CA VAL A 304 -18.99 4.02 -18.18
C VAL A 304 -19.43 5.20 -17.29
N ASP A 305 -18.60 6.25 -17.23
CA ASP A 305 -18.81 7.44 -16.43
C ASP A 305 -19.88 8.39 -16.99
N SER A 306 -19.99 8.52 -18.32
CA SER A 306 -21.10 9.26 -18.96
C SER A 306 -22.41 8.48 -18.91
N GLY A 307 -22.33 7.14 -18.99
CA GLY A 307 -23.43 6.26 -19.36
C GLY A 307 -23.74 6.30 -20.87
N PRO A 308 -24.67 5.44 -21.33
CA PRO A 308 -25.09 5.37 -22.73
C PRO A 308 -25.87 6.60 -23.20
N ALA A 309 -25.87 6.83 -24.51
CA ALA A 309 -26.56 7.96 -25.12
C ALA A 309 -28.09 7.89 -24.88
N GLY A 310 -28.62 8.87 -24.15
CA GLY A 310 -30.05 8.98 -23.82
C GLY A 310 -30.41 8.49 -22.41
N ASP A 311 -29.57 7.67 -21.77
CA ASP A 311 -29.72 7.24 -20.37
C ASP A 311 -28.41 7.47 -19.60
N PRO A 312 -28.11 8.73 -19.23
CA PRO A 312 -26.82 9.10 -18.66
C PRO A 312 -26.67 8.56 -17.24
N ASN A 313 -25.48 8.03 -16.92
CA ASN A 313 -25.20 7.41 -15.63
C ASN A 313 -25.30 8.46 -14.51
N LYS A 314 -26.32 8.38 -13.65
CA LYS A 314 -26.59 9.38 -12.61
C LYS A 314 -26.27 8.88 -11.20
N LEU A 315 -26.85 7.76 -10.79
CA LEU A 315 -26.64 7.23 -9.45
C LEU A 315 -25.45 6.27 -9.47
N ARG A 316 -24.33 6.68 -8.86
CA ARG A 316 -23.12 5.86 -8.77
C ARG A 316 -22.66 5.71 -7.32
N GLY A 317 -22.00 4.62 -6.99
CA GLY A 317 -21.49 4.37 -5.64
C GLY A 317 -20.72 3.06 -5.48
N MET A 318 -20.06 2.90 -4.33
CA MET A 318 -19.38 1.68 -3.91
C MET A 318 -19.62 1.36 -2.42
N MET A 319 -19.52 0.08 -2.09
CA MET A 319 -19.32 -0.44 -0.74
C MET A 319 -18.11 -1.36 -0.76
N GLY A 320 -17.15 -1.09 0.13
CA GLY A 320 -15.88 -1.81 0.23
C GLY A 320 -15.64 -2.23 1.68
N THR A 321 -15.14 -3.43 1.89
CA THR A 321 -14.83 -3.96 3.22
C THR A 321 -13.55 -4.75 3.19
N LYS A 322 -12.64 -4.48 4.13
CA LYS A 322 -11.42 -5.24 4.33
C LYS A 322 -11.23 -5.58 5.80
N GLY A 323 -10.68 -6.75 6.09
CA GLY A 323 -10.43 -7.21 7.46
C GLY A 323 -9.32 -8.25 7.52
N GLN A 324 -8.62 -8.28 8.64
CA GLN A 324 -7.49 -9.19 8.89
C GLN A 324 -7.51 -9.66 10.36
N PHE A 325 -7.44 -10.97 10.58
CA PHE A 325 -7.60 -11.60 11.89
C PHE A 325 -6.64 -12.77 12.08
N ALA A 326 -5.75 -12.65 13.06
CA ALA A 326 -4.96 -13.77 13.56
C ALA A 326 -5.85 -14.65 14.45
N ILE A 327 -6.24 -15.83 13.93
CA ILE A 327 -7.01 -16.84 14.67
C ILE A 327 -6.14 -17.42 15.80
N ASN A 328 -4.84 -17.59 15.54
CA ASN A 328 -3.79 -17.97 16.48
C ASN A 328 -2.42 -17.65 15.85
N SER A 329 -1.32 -18.00 16.52
CA SER A 329 0.06 -17.72 16.05
C SER A 329 0.49 -18.42 14.75
N ARG A 330 -0.37 -19.26 14.15
CA ARG A 330 -0.10 -19.98 12.89
C ARG A 330 -1.10 -19.67 11.78
N TRP A 331 -2.29 -19.15 12.10
CA TRP A 331 -3.41 -19.05 11.17
C TRP A 331 -4.00 -17.65 11.11
N ASN A 332 -4.03 -17.05 9.92
CA ASN A 332 -4.64 -15.75 9.66
C ASN A 332 -5.80 -15.90 8.67
N PHE A 333 -6.93 -15.29 8.98
CA PHE A 333 -8.08 -15.17 8.08
C PHE A 333 -8.30 -13.70 7.74
N GLY A 334 -8.69 -13.41 6.51
CA GLY A 334 -8.98 -12.05 6.10
C GLY A 334 -9.78 -11.96 4.81
N TRP A 335 -10.15 -10.73 4.47
CA TRP A 335 -10.86 -10.39 3.25
C TRP A 335 -10.52 -8.97 2.82
N ASN A 336 -10.73 -8.70 1.54
CA ASN A 336 -10.75 -7.37 0.95
C ASN A 336 -11.75 -7.47 -0.21
N VAL A 337 -12.89 -6.81 -0.14
CA VAL A 337 -13.98 -6.95 -1.12
C VAL A 337 -14.54 -5.58 -1.46
N MET A 338 -14.67 -5.29 -2.74
CA MET A 338 -15.39 -4.16 -3.29
C MET A 338 -16.69 -4.62 -3.95
N LEU A 339 -17.68 -3.74 -3.95
CA LEU A 339 -18.89 -3.79 -4.76
C LEU A 339 -19.16 -2.37 -5.25
N GLN A 340 -19.37 -2.16 -6.54
CA GLN A 340 -19.66 -0.85 -7.12
C GLN A 340 -20.80 -0.90 -8.13
N THR A 341 -21.51 0.21 -8.32
CA THR A 341 -22.66 0.34 -9.24
C THR A 341 -22.27 0.17 -10.70
N ASP A 342 -21.04 0.54 -11.01
CA ASP A 342 -20.39 0.45 -12.30
C ASP A 342 -18.88 0.30 -12.06
N LYS A 343 -18.16 -0.31 -12.99
CA LYS A 343 -16.78 -0.77 -12.79
C LYS A 343 -15.73 0.33 -12.60
N ASN A 344 -16.04 1.61 -12.78
CA ASN A 344 -15.05 2.69 -12.76
C ASN A 344 -15.29 3.74 -11.65
N PHE A 345 -16.27 3.53 -10.76
CA PHE A 345 -16.66 4.53 -9.78
C PHE A 345 -15.53 4.89 -8.79
N SER A 346 -14.90 3.88 -8.19
CA SER A 346 -13.92 4.10 -7.12
C SER A 346 -12.64 4.77 -7.62
N SER A 347 -12.20 4.42 -8.84
CA SER A 347 -11.15 5.08 -9.61
C SER A 347 -11.51 6.54 -9.93
N THR A 348 -12.64 6.78 -10.64
CA THR A 348 -13.03 8.13 -11.05
C THR A 348 -13.14 9.12 -9.89
N TYR A 349 -13.68 8.68 -8.74
CA TYR A 349 -13.79 9.54 -7.54
C TYR A 349 -12.61 9.45 -6.57
N HIS A 350 -11.55 8.74 -6.93
CA HIS A 350 -10.31 8.62 -6.15
C HIS A 350 -10.57 8.14 -4.71
N ILE A 351 -11.44 7.13 -4.55
CA ILE A 351 -11.88 6.64 -3.25
C ILE A 351 -10.72 5.89 -2.57
N GLY A 352 -10.10 6.53 -1.57
CA GLY A 352 -8.86 6.07 -0.95
C GLY A 352 -8.94 4.63 -0.42
N GLY A 353 -8.07 3.76 -0.94
CA GLY A 353 -8.02 2.33 -0.67
C GLY A 353 -8.79 1.43 -1.65
N TYR A 354 -9.46 2.02 -2.65
CA TYR A 354 -10.26 1.32 -3.67
C TYR A 354 -10.13 1.95 -5.08
N ALA A 355 -9.21 2.90 -5.28
CA ALA A 355 -9.08 3.67 -6.53
C ALA A 355 -8.18 3.01 -7.60
N ASP A 356 -7.53 1.90 -7.27
CA ASP A 356 -6.51 1.26 -8.10
C ASP A 356 -7.09 0.64 -9.37
N THR A 357 -6.35 0.70 -10.50
CA THR A 357 -6.79 0.24 -11.82
C THR A 357 -7.21 -1.23 -11.87
N VAL A 358 -6.70 -2.06 -10.95
CA VAL A 358 -7.16 -3.44 -10.72
C VAL A 358 -7.36 -3.65 -9.23
N HIS A 359 -8.59 -3.91 -8.81
CA HIS A 359 -8.90 -4.33 -7.44
C HIS A 359 -9.04 -5.84 -7.39
N ARG A 360 -8.45 -6.49 -6.37
CA ARG A 360 -8.64 -7.92 -6.09
C ARG A 360 -9.61 -8.08 -4.93
N SER A 361 -10.86 -8.39 -5.26
CA SER A 361 -11.85 -8.81 -4.28
C SER A 361 -11.55 -10.26 -3.86
N GLU A 362 -11.15 -10.48 -2.60
CA GLU A 362 -10.74 -11.77 -2.08
C GLU A 362 -11.22 -12.07 -0.64
N VAL A 363 -11.31 -13.36 -0.33
CA VAL A 363 -11.44 -13.92 1.02
C VAL A 363 -10.40 -15.02 1.17
N TYR A 364 -9.56 -14.97 2.20
CA TYR A 364 -8.40 -15.85 2.35
C TYR A 364 -8.25 -16.45 3.74
N LEU A 365 -7.64 -17.64 3.79
CA LEU A 365 -7.13 -18.30 4.99
C LEU A 365 -5.68 -18.73 4.74
N THR A 366 -4.74 -18.23 5.53
CA THR A 366 -3.32 -18.61 5.47
C THR A 366 -2.90 -19.34 6.74
N GLY A 367 -2.04 -20.34 6.57
CA GLY A 367 -1.45 -21.16 7.62
C GLY A 367 0.07 -21.24 7.46
N LEU A 368 0.82 -20.86 8.49
CA LEU A 368 2.28 -20.99 8.54
C LEU A 368 2.67 -21.87 9.72
N ASN A 369 3.44 -22.94 9.44
CA ASN A 369 3.99 -23.82 10.48
C ASN A 369 5.43 -24.21 10.14
N ASP A 370 6.38 -23.48 10.72
CA ASP A 370 7.82 -23.71 10.66
C ASP A 370 8.37 -23.67 9.22
N ARG A 371 8.34 -24.80 8.50
CA ARG A 371 8.80 -24.95 7.11
C ARG A 371 7.66 -25.22 6.12
N ASN A 372 6.42 -25.16 6.59
CA ASN A 372 5.22 -25.57 5.84
C ASN A 372 4.27 -24.38 5.70
N TYR A 373 3.64 -24.27 4.54
CA TYR A 373 2.75 -23.19 4.14
C TYR A 373 1.42 -23.74 3.62
N PHE A 374 0.33 -23.07 3.97
CA PHE A 374 -1.00 -23.29 3.45
C PHE A 374 -1.64 -21.95 3.09
N ASP A 375 -2.27 -21.88 1.94
CA ASP A 375 -3.05 -20.73 1.46
C ASP A 375 -4.32 -21.26 0.81
N ALA A 376 -5.46 -20.65 1.12
CA ALA A 376 -6.73 -20.93 0.45
C ALA A 376 -7.47 -19.61 0.22
N ARG A 377 -7.83 -19.32 -1.05
CA ARG A 377 -8.44 -18.05 -1.46
C ARG A 377 -9.63 -18.26 -2.38
N VAL A 378 -10.68 -17.49 -2.11
CA VAL A 378 -11.70 -17.14 -3.10
C VAL A 378 -11.35 -15.76 -3.62
N MET A 379 -11.26 -15.57 -4.94
CA MET A 379 -10.81 -14.31 -5.56
C MET A 379 -11.66 -13.94 -6.77
N HIS A 380 -11.82 -12.65 -7.01
CA HIS A 380 -12.29 -12.03 -8.23
C HIS A 380 -11.45 -10.77 -8.51
N PHE A 381 -11.37 -10.36 -9.77
CA PHE A 381 -10.55 -9.23 -10.20
C PHE A 381 -11.45 -8.23 -10.92
N GLU A 382 -11.46 -6.99 -10.44
CA GLU A 382 -12.26 -5.89 -10.97
C GLU A 382 -11.29 -4.90 -11.65
N VAL A 383 -11.48 -4.60 -12.93
CA VAL A 383 -10.60 -3.74 -13.73
C VAL A 383 -11.27 -2.40 -13.96
N GLN A 384 -10.80 -1.37 -13.27
CA GLN A 384 -11.40 -0.04 -13.34
C GLN A 384 -11.01 0.65 -14.64
N GLU A 385 -11.98 0.77 -15.54
CA GLU A 385 -11.81 1.31 -16.89
C GLU A 385 -13.09 2.00 -17.39
N SER A 386 -12.92 3.10 -18.14
CA SER A 386 -14.04 3.87 -18.70
C SER A 386 -14.69 3.23 -19.93
N THR A 387 -14.11 2.15 -20.48
CA THR A 387 -14.58 1.42 -21.67
C THR A 387 -15.86 0.62 -21.38
N PRO A 388 -17.00 0.88 -22.06
CA PRO A 388 -18.23 0.12 -21.83
C PRO A 388 -18.13 -1.35 -22.24
N ASP A 389 -18.89 -2.20 -21.54
CA ASP A 389 -18.93 -3.65 -21.78
C ASP A 389 -19.67 -4.02 -23.07
N LYS A 390 -20.50 -3.12 -23.59
CA LYS A 390 -21.25 -3.26 -24.84
C LYS A 390 -20.87 -2.18 -25.84
N LEU A 391 -20.76 -2.56 -27.10
CA LEU A 391 -20.64 -1.64 -28.24
C LEU A 391 -22.00 -0.98 -28.53
N ALA A 392 -21.99 0.11 -29.30
CA ALA A 392 -23.19 0.87 -29.66
C ALA A 392 -24.25 0.07 -30.46
N ASN A 393 -23.91 -1.12 -30.98
CA ASN A 393 -24.84 -2.03 -31.64
C ASN A 393 -25.42 -3.12 -30.71
N GLY A 394 -24.99 -3.18 -29.43
CA GLY A 394 -25.41 -4.17 -28.44
C GLY A 394 -24.50 -5.39 -28.29
N ASP A 395 -23.49 -5.57 -29.15
CA ASP A 395 -22.51 -6.66 -29.02
C ASP A 395 -21.55 -6.45 -27.85
N ASP A 396 -20.94 -7.53 -27.37
CA ASP A 396 -19.89 -7.46 -26.35
C ASP A 396 -18.63 -6.76 -26.87
N SER A 397 -18.26 -5.66 -26.21
CA SER A 397 -17.02 -4.93 -26.46
C SER A 397 -15.79 -5.83 -26.24
N PRO A 398 -15.00 -6.15 -27.28
CA PRO A 398 -13.79 -6.97 -27.11
C PRO A 398 -12.64 -6.20 -26.45
N TYR A 399 -12.87 -4.93 -26.08
CA TYR A 399 -11.90 -4.05 -25.42
C TYR A 399 -12.19 -3.89 -23.91
N ALA A 400 -13.36 -4.34 -23.45
CA ALA A 400 -13.70 -4.37 -22.02
C ALA A 400 -13.04 -5.59 -21.35
N ARG A 401 -12.06 -5.32 -20.48
CA ARG A 401 -11.25 -6.33 -19.79
C ARG A 401 -11.93 -6.81 -18.52
N ASP A 402 -12.60 -5.91 -17.80
CA ASP A 402 -13.30 -6.18 -16.54
C ASP A 402 -14.31 -7.34 -16.60
N PRO A 403 -15.34 -7.33 -17.48
CA PRO A 403 -16.32 -8.43 -17.54
C PRO A 403 -15.72 -9.75 -18.06
N SER A 404 -14.45 -9.76 -18.47
CA SER A 404 -13.71 -10.95 -18.92
C SER A 404 -12.80 -11.53 -17.82
N GLN A 405 -12.80 -10.96 -16.60
CA GLN A 405 -12.04 -11.50 -15.49
C GLN A 405 -12.72 -12.75 -14.87
N PRO A 406 -11.95 -13.72 -14.38
CA PRO A 406 -12.52 -14.93 -13.77
C PRO A 406 -12.91 -14.70 -12.30
N TRP A 407 -13.78 -15.58 -11.80
CA TRP A 407 -13.89 -15.95 -10.40
C TRP A 407 -12.99 -17.16 -10.12
N VAL A 408 -12.25 -17.14 -9.02
CA VAL A 408 -11.36 -18.22 -8.56
C VAL A 408 -11.97 -18.86 -7.32
N LEU A 409 -12.46 -20.11 -7.44
CA LEU A 409 -13.49 -20.69 -6.58
C LEU A 409 -13.19 -22.14 -6.11
N PRO A 410 -12.12 -22.42 -5.34
CA PRO A 410 -11.07 -21.51 -4.85
C PRO A 410 -9.74 -21.70 -5.61
N SER A 411 -8.69 -20.98 -5.17
CA SER A 411 -7.30 -21.45 -5.25
C SER A 411 -6.90 -22.03 -3.88
N ILE A 412 -6.16 -23.12 -3.85
CA ILE A 412 -5.54 -23.68 -2.64
C ILE A 412 -4.11 -24.08 -2.98
N ASP A 413 -3.17 -23.63 -2.17
CA ASP A 413 -1.75 -23.92 -2.27
C ASP A 413 -1.23 -24.47 -0.94
N TYR A 414 -0.56 -25.62 -0.98
CA TYR A 414 0.00 -26.28 0.20
C TYR A 414 1.42 -26.77 -0.10
N ALA A 415 2.40 -26.22 0.64
CA ALA A 415 3.80 -26.62 0.56
C ALA A 415 4.21 -27.31 1.87
N TYR A 416 4.66 -28.56 1.75
CA TYR A 416 5.08 -29.41 2.87
C TYR A 416 6.53 -29.85 2.72
N ILE A 417 7.33 -29.61 3.76
CA ILE A 417 8.77 -29.86 3.78
C ILE A 417 9.12 -30.64 5.06
N PRO A 418 9.37 -31.97 4.99
CA PRO A 418 9.71 -32.79 6.15
C PRO A 418 10.94 -32.29 6.92
N ASP A 419 10.87 -32.36 8.26
CA ASP A 419 11.96 -31.95 9.16
C ASP A 419 13.21 -32.81 9.00
N MET A 420 13.03 -34.12 8.76
CA MET A 420 14.13 -35.06 8.53
C MET A 420 14.46 -35.16 7.03
N PRO A 421 15.74 -35.03 6.63
CA PRO A 421 16.15 -35.15 5.23
C PRO A 421 16.05 -36.58 4.72
N LEU A 422 15.33 -36.78 3.61
CA LEU A 422 15.20 -38.08 2.94
C LEU A 422 16.48 -38.40 2.17
N ALA A 423 17.11 -39.55 2.42
CA ALA A 423 18.38 -39.94 1.80
C ALA A 423 19.51 -38.87 1.86
N GLY A 424 19.47 -38.01 2.90
CA GLY A 424 20.40 -36.88 3.08
C GLY A 424 20.13 -35.67 2.17
N GLY A 425 19.00 -35.64 1.46
CA GLY A 425 18.51 -34.49 0.70
C GLY A 425 17.25 -33.88 1.31
N GLN A 426 16.89 -32.67 0.89
CA GLN A 426 15.61 -32.06 1.19
C GLN A 426 14.53 -32.63 0.27
N LEU A 427 13.40 -33.04 0.85
CA LEU A 427 12.16 -33.29 0.11
C LEU A 427 11.26 -32.04 0.23
N SER A 428 10.56 -31.69 -0.84
CA SER A 428 9.45 -30.74 -0.87
C SER A 428 8.26 -31.42 -1.54
N VAL A 429 7.06 -31.17 -1.04
CA VAL A 429 5.80 -31.62 -1.64
C VAL A 429 4.90 -30.41 -1.78
N ASN A 430 4.57 -30.03 -3.01
CA ASN A 430 3.69 -28.91 -3.31
C ASN A 430 2.37 -29.47 -3.86
N VAL A 431 1.24 -28.95 -3.41
CA VAL A 431 -0.08 -29.25 -3.96
C VAL A 431 -0.78 -27.93 -4.26
N ASN A 432 -1.13 -27.74 -5.53
CA ASN A 432 -1.95 -26.62 -5.98
C ASN A 432 -3.27 -27.16 -6.51
N THR A 433 -4.37 -26.48 -6.22
CA THR A 433 -5.61 -26.65 -6.98
C THR A 433 -6.27 -25.31 -7.21
N ARG A 434 -6.79 -25.12 -8.42
CA ARG A 434 -7.38 -23.86 -8.87
C ARG A 434 -8.62 -24.17 -9.67
N ILE A 435 -9.75 -23.62 -9.26
CA ILE A 435 -11.03 -23.70 -9.98
C ILE A 435 -11.38 -22.31 -10.48
N LEU A 436 -11.76 -22.20 -11.75
CA LEU A 436 -12.12 -20.94 -12.40
C LEU A 436 -13.52 -21.03 -13.01
N GLN A 437 -14.27 -19.94 -12.87
CA GLN A 437 -15.45 -19.63 -13.68
C GLN A 437 -15.21 -18.29 -14.38
N ARG A 438 -15.54 -18.19 -15.67
CA ARG A 438 -15.51 -16.92 -16.42
C ARG A 438 -16.72 -16.87 -17.36
N ASP A 439 -17.55 -15.83 -17.25
CA ASP A 439 -18.80 -15.77 -18.01
C ASP A 439 -18.60 -15.24 -19.46
N ARG A 440 -17.47 -14.58 -19.74
CA ARG A 440 -17.18 -13.88 -21.01
C ARG A 440 -15.81 -14.24 -21.57
N LEU A 441 -15.71 -14.31 -22.89
CA LEU A 441 -14.48 -14.67 -23.61
C LEU A 441 -13.51 -13.48 -23.70
N SER A 442 -12.26 -13.70 -23.31
CA SER A 442 -11.13 -12.80 -23.61
C SER A 442 -10.35 -13.32 -24.82
N ARG A 443 -10.13 -12.46 -25.82
CA ARG A 443 -9.34 -12.75 -27.03
C ARG A 443 -8.76 -11.49 -27.65
N ALA A 444 -7.65 -11.63 -28.38
CA ALA A 444 -7.09 -10.57 -29.22
C ALA A 444 -7.05 -11.01 -30.70
N PHE A 445 -7.04 -10.04 -31.60
CA PHE A 445 -7.04 -10.21 -33.05
C PHE A 445 -5.69 -9.75 -33.62
N SER A 446 -5.34 -10.26 -34.81
CA SER A 446 -4.02 -10.08 -35.43
C SER A 446 -3.66 -8.61 -35.72
N THR A 447 -4.66 -7.74 -35.89
CA THR A 447 -4.48 -6.29 -35.79
C THR A 447 -5.25 -5.78 -34.55
N PRO A 448 -4.59 -5.05 -33.62
CA PRO A 448 -5.24 -4.42 -32.49
C PRO A 448 -6.47 -3.59 -32.90
N TYR A 449 -7.56 -3.71 -32.14
CA TYR A 449 -8.84 -3.02 -32.38
C TYR A 449 -9.55 -3.33 -33.72
N VAL A 450 -9.13 -4.35 -34.47
CA VAL A 450 -9.78 -4.76 -35.74
C VAL A 450 -10.34 -6.19 -35.64
N THR A 451 -11.60 -6.29 -35.20
CA THR A 451 -12.35 -7.54 -34.95
C THR A 451 -12.62 -8.40 -36.18
N THR A 452 -12.33 -7.89 -37.38
CA THR A 452 -12.45 -8.61 -38.66
C THR A 452 -11.16 -9.32 -39.09
N THR A 453 -10.05 -9.15 -38.35
CA THR A 453 -8.82 -9.93 -38.56
C THR A 453 -8.85 -11.25 -37.78
N ASP A 454 -7.98 -12.19 -38.13
CA ASP A 454 -7.94 -13.52 -37.49
C ASP A 454 -7.64 -13.42 -35.99
N VAL A 455 -8.22 -14.32 -35.21
CA VAL A 455 -7.95 -14.43 -33.76
C VAL A 455 -6.48 -14.82 -33.58
N GLN A 456 -5.74 -14.02 -32.82
CA GLN A 456 -4.31 -14.20 -32.60
C GLN A 456 -4.02 -14.89 -31.25
N ARG A 457 -4.86 -14.63 -30.23
CA ARG A 457 -4.82 -15.34 -28.95
C ARG A 457 -6.18 -15.34 -28.26
N VAL A 458 -6.38 -16.32 -27.37
CA VAL A 458 -7.56 -16.49 -26.51
C VAL A 458 -7.09 -16.46 -25.05
N SER A 459 -6.94 -15.25 -24.51
CA SER A 459 -6.41 -14.94 -23.17
C SER A 459 -7.33 -15.29 -21.99
N GLY A 460 -8.50 -15.87 -22.24
CA GLY A 460 -9.39 -16.34 -21.18
C GLY A 460 -10.65 -16.97 -21.76
N LEU A 461 -10.81 -18.28 -21.59
CA LEU A 461 -11.96 -19.03 -22.08
C LEU A 461 -13.19 -18.72 -21.22
N ALA A 462 -14.35 -18.54 -21.85
CA ALA A 462 -15.63 -18.46 -21.14
C ALA A 462 -16.14 -19.88 -20.84
N GLY A 463 -16.58 -20.10 -19.61
CA GLY A 463 -16.96 -21.40 -19.06
C GLY A 463 -16.27 -21.65 -17.72
N ASN A 464 -16.10 -22.92 -17.37
CA ASN A 464 -15.46 -23.37 -16.14
C ASN A 464 -14.19 -24.17 -16.46
N SER A 465 -13.13 -24.01 -15.67
CA SER A 465 -11.96 -24.89 -15.67
C SER A 465 -11.55 -25.24 -14.24
N GLY A 466 -10.79 -26.33 -14.08
CA GLY A 466 -10.32 -26.76 -12.76
C GLY A 466 -9.10 -27.67 -12.89
N ARG A 467 -8.03 -27.33 -12.17
CA ARG A 467 -6.77 -28.07 -12.12
C ARG A 467 -6.51 -28.58 -10.70
N LEU A 468 -5.94 -29.78 -10.59
CA LEU A 468 -5.29 -30.30 -9.39
C LEU A 468 -3.88 -30.77 -9.76
N THR A 469 -2.88 -30.07 -9.23
CA THR A 469 -1.44 -30.32 -9.42
C THR A 469 -0.84 -30.85 -8.14
N GLY A 470 -0.11 -31.96 -8.23
CA GLY A 470 0.76 -32.47 -7.16
C GLY A 470 2.20 -32.57 -7.64
N GLU A 471 3.12 -31.89 -6.97
CA GLU A 471 4.56 -31.92 -7.24
C GLU A 471 5.33 -32.48 -6.04
N ILE A 472 6.35 -33.31 -6.32
CA ILE A 472 7.31 -33.80 -5.34
C ILE A 472 8.71 -33.51 -5.88
N GLU A 473 9.50 -32.72 -5.15
CA GLU A 473 10.91 -32.45 -5.46
C GLU A 473 11.82 -33.01 -4.36
N TRP A 474 12.87 -33.74 -4.76
CA TRP A 474 14.00 -34.09 -3.92
C TRP A 474 15.27 -33.45 -4.46
N LYS A 475 16.06 -32.79 -3.59
CA LYS A 475 17.35 -32.20 -3.96
C LYS A 475 18.40 -32.38 -2.86
N ARG A 476 19.64 -32.61 -3.27
CA ARG A 476 20.77 -32.79 -2.34
C ARG A 476 22.04 -32.18 -2.91
N SER A 477 22.54 -31.10 -2.32
CA SER A 477 23.85 -30.55 -2.65
C SER A 477 24.97 -31.38 -2.01
N LEU A 478 26.00 -31.68 -2.80
CA LEU A 478 27.23 -32.37 -2.41
C LEU A 478 28.40 -31.42 -2.71
N ILE A 479 29.28 -31.19 -1.74
CA ILE A 479 30.48 -30.37 -1.93
C ILE A 479 31.67 -31.32 -2.12
N THR A 480 32.44 -31.11 -3.18
CA THR A 480 33.67 -31.85 -3.46
C THR A 480 34.89 -31.18 -2.84
N ASP A 481 36.00 -31.92 -2.70
CA ASP A 481 37.27 -31.39 -2.16
C ASP A 481 37.82 -30.18 -2.95
N GLY A 482 37.44 -30.03 -4.23
CA GLY A 482 37.79 -28.89 -5.09
C GLY A 482 36.82 -27.69 -5.01
N GLY A 483 35.86 -27.70 -4.08
CA GLY A 483 34.87 -26.63 -3.90
C GLY A 483 33.73 -26.62 -4.94
N LEU A 484 33.75 -27.52 -5.93
CA LEU A 484 32.62 -27.72 -6.85
C LEU A 484 31.45 -28.30 -6.04
N VAL A 485 30.31 -27.61 -6.10
CA VAL A 485 29.02 -28.06 -5.57
C VAL A 485 28.26 -28.78 -6.67
N VAL A 486 27.80 -29.99 -6.36
CA VAL A 486 27.06 -30.88 -7.26
C VAL A 486 25.70 -31.15 -6.62
N THR A 487 24.62 -30.65 -7.22
CA THR A 487 23.24 -30.81 -6.72
C THR A 487 22.43 -31.67 -7.69
N PRO A 488 22.41 -33.00 -7.53
CA PRO A 488 21.35 -33.83 -8.10
C PRO A 488 19.97 -33.42 -7.57
N LEU A 489 19.01 -33.42 -8.48
CA LEU A 489 17.60 -33.09 -8.27
C LEU A 489 16.72 -34.15 -8.96
N LEU A 490 15.65 -34.56 -8.30
CA LEU A 490 14.61 -35.43 -8.87
C LEU A 490 13.27 -34.78 -8.56
N ALA A 491 12.51 -34.42 -9.60
CA ALA A 491 11.17 -33.86 -9.46
C ALA A 491 10.14 -34.70 -10.23
N PHE A 492 8.94 -34.81 -9.67
CA PHE A 492 7.78 -35.42 -10.32
C PHE A 492 6.56 -34.55 -10.10
N GLN A 493 5.95 -34.09 -11.19
CA GLN A 493 4.66 -33.40 -11.21
C GLN A 493 3.61 -34.30 -11.85
N GLY A 494 2.38 -34.27 -11.32
CA GLY A 494 1.20 -34.82 -11.97
C GLY A 494 0.02 -33.87 -11.84
N ASP A 495 -0.66 -33.61 -12.97
CA ASP A 495 -1.83 -32.73 -13.04
C ASP A 495 -3.07 -33.52 -13.52
N VAL A 496 -4.23 -33.14 -13.01
CA VAL A 496 -5.54 -33.59 -13.48
C VAL A 496 -6.42 -32.37 -13.72
N ASP A 497 -7.00 -32.30 -14.93
CA ASP A 497 -7.63 -31.10 -15.46
C ASP A 497 -9.05 -31.37 -15.97
N TYR A 498 -9.94 -30.42 -15.73
CA TYR A 498 -11.30 -30.38 -16.24
C TYR A 498 -11.58 -29.02 -16.90
N VAL A 499 -12.26 -29.04 -18.04
CA VAL A 499 -12.53 -27.84 -18.85
C VAL A 499 -13.93 -27.96 -19.47
N SER A 500 -14.74 -26.91 -19.34
CA SER A 500 -16.11 -26.87 -19.84
C SER A 500 -16.46 -25.48 -20.35
N VAL A 501 -16.23 -25.27 -21.65
CA VAL A 501 -16.29 -23.96 -22.30
C VAL A 501 -17.59 -23.67 -23.05
N SER A 502 -17.84 -22.39 -23.30
CA SER A 502 -18.90 -21.91 -24.19
C SER A 502 -18.63 -22.23 -25.67
N GLY A 503 -19.70 -22.26 -26.48
CA GLY A 503 -19.60 -22.36 -27.93
C GLY A 503 -18.86 -21.18 -28.58
N SER A 504 -18.91 -19.98 -27.98
CA SER A 504 -18.15 -18.81 -28.45
C SER A 504 -16.64 -18.98 -28.23
N SER A 505 -16.24 -19.61 -27.13
CA SER A 505 -14.84 -19.94 -26.85
C SER A 505 -14.32 -21.01 -27.81
N LEU A 506 -15.09 -22.08 -28.06
CA LEU A 506 -14.77 -23.09 -29.07
C LEU A 506 -14.61 -22.46 -30.47
N ALA A 507 -15.51 -21.54 -30.85
CA ALA A 507 -15.41 -20.82 -32.12
C ALA A 507 -14.13 -19.98 -32.21
N ALA A 508 -13.72 -19.29 -31.13
CA ALA A 508 -12.49 -18.50 -31.10
C ALA A 508 -11.22 -19.36 -31.14
N VAL A 509 -11.21 -20.51 -30.45
CA VAL A 509 -10.10 -21.49 -30.53
C VAL A 509 -9.97 -22.07 -31.95
N ASN A 510 -11.10 -22.38 -32.60
CA ASN A 510 -11.10 -22.81 -34.00
C ASN A 510 -10.61 -21.71 -34.97
N GLN A 511 -10.98 -20.44 -34.73
CA GLN A 511 -10.47 -19.29 -35.49
C GLN A 511 -8.97 -19.09 -35.29
N MET A 512 -8.47 -19.26 -34.07
CA MET A 512 -7.05 -19.16 -33.75
C MET A 512 -6.22 -20.29 -34.37
N ALA A 513 -6.71 -21.53 -34.33
CA ALA A 513 -6.07 -22.68 -34.97
C ALA A 513 -5.93 -22.49 -36.49
N ALA A 514 -6.96 -21.91 -37.13
CA ALA A 514 -6.99 -21.61 -38.56
C ALA A 514 -6.22 -20.34 -38.98
N ASN A 515 -5.71 -19.54 -38.03
CA ASN A 515 -4.94 -18.34 -38.33
C ASN A 515 -3.63 -18.73 -39.07
N PRO A 516 -3.35 -18.21 -40.28
CA PRO A 516 -2.17 -18.59 -41.05
C PRO A 516 -0.82 -18.34 -40.35
N ALA A 517 -0.76 -17.42 -39.38
CA ALA A 517 0.44 -17.15 -38.58
C ALA A 517 0.69 -18.17 -37.46
N ILE A 518 -0.29 -19.03 -37.14
CA ILE A 518 -0.25 -19.99 -36.02
C ILE A 518 -0.39 -21.43 -36.53
N ASN A 519 -1.29 -21.65 -37.50
CA ASN A 519 -1.45 -22.86 -38.31
C ASN A 519 -1.34 -24.18 -37.51
N THR A 520 -2.26 -24.37 -36.56
CA THR A 520 -2.22 -25.45 -35.56
C THR A 520 -3.55 -26.22 -35.49
N THR A 521 -3.65 -27.23 -34.63
CA THR A 521 -4.86 -28.02 -34.40
C THR A 521 -5.65 -27.48 -33.20
N ALA A 522 -6.95 -27.27 -33.37
CA ALA A 522 -7.88 -27.09 -32.25
C ALA A 522 -8.25 -28.46 -31.67
N ASP A 523 -7.46 -28.99 -30.73
CA ASP A 523 -7.67 -30.29 -30.07
C ASP A 523 -8.11 -30.19 -28.60
N MET A 524 -8.65 -29.03 -28.19
CA MET A 524 -9.09 -28.74 -26.82
C MET A 524 -10.01 -29.81 -26.21
N ARG A 525 -9.72 -30.19 -24.96
CA ARG A 525 -10.27 -31.37 -24.28
C ARG A 525 -11.12 -30.95 -23.09
N SER A 526 -12.19 -31.69 -22.81
CA SER A 526 -13.04 -31.44 -21.63
C SER A 526 -12.48 -32.01 -20.33
N SER A 527 -11.54 -32.96 -20.43
CA SER A 527 -10.69 -33.38 -19.32
C SER A 527 -9.40 -34.00 -19.86
N PHE A 528 -8.33 -33.88 -19.10
CA PHE A 528 -7.05 -34.52 -19.36
C PHE A 528 -6.28 -34.76 -18.06
N ALA A 529 -5.18 -35.50 -18.15
CA ALA A 529 -4.24 -35.66 -17.06
C ALA A 529 -2.84 -35.80 -17.67
N ARG A 530 -1.85 -35.21 -17.03
CA ARG A 530 -0.46 -35.21 -17.50
C ARG A 530 0.52 -35.39 -16.35
N TYR A 531 1.77 -35.70 -16.68
CA TYR A 531 2.85 -35.82 -15.73
C TYR A 531 4.16 -35.32 -16.34
N MET A 532 5.04 -34.82 -15.48
CA MET A 532 6.42 -34.47 -15.83
C MET A 532 7.36 -35.13 -14.82
N ALA A 533 8.34 -35.89 -15.33
CA ALA A 533 9.35 -36.54 -14.51
C ALA A 533 10.72 -35.99 -14.90
N THR A 534 11.35 -35.24 -13.99
CA THR A 534 12.55 -34.45 -14.27
C THR A 534 13.72 -34.94 -13.43
N ALA A 535 14.79 -35.39 -14.08
CA ALA A 535 16.09 -35.63 -13.48
C ALA A 535 16.99 -34.43 -13.76
N GLY A 536 17.37 -33.69 -12.71
CA GLY A 536 18.24 -32.54 -12.76
C GLY A 536 19.64 -32.83 -12.22
N LEU A 537 20.65 -32.22 -12.82
CA LEU A 537 21.99 -32.12 -12.25
C LEU A 537 22.47 -30.67 -12.38
N GLU A 538 22.64 -29.99 -11.25
CA GLU A 538 23.26 -28.68 -11.16
C GLU A 538 24.72 -28.80 -10.72
N LEU A 539 25.61 -28.09 -11.40
CA LEU A 539 27.02 -27.94 -11.11
C LEU A 539 27.30 -26.45 -10.89
N ARG A 540 27.87 -26.11 -9.73
CA ARG A 540 28.20 -24.73 -9.33
C ARG A 540 29.60 -24.69 -8.73
N TRP A 541 30.49 -23.85 -9.26
CA TRP A 541 31.86 -23.76 -8.77
C TRP A 541 32.18 -22.36 -8.23
N PRO A 542 31.77 -22.02 -6.99
CA PRO A 542 32.04 -20.70 -6.41
C PRO A 542 33.53 -20.54 -6.08
N VAL A 543 34.29 -19.96 -6.99
CA VAL A 543 35.72 -19.65 -6.82
C VAL A 543 35.87 -18.27 -6.20
N LEU A 544 36.44 -18.24 -4.98
CA LEU A 544 36.76 -17.01 -4.26
C LEU A 544 38.15 -16.49 -4.66
N PHE A 545 38.20 -15.24 -5.12
CA PHE A 545 39.41 -14.47 -5.36
C PHE A 545 39.45 -13.27 -4.41
N SER A 546 40.47 -13.21 -3.54
CA SER A 546 40.69 -12.05 -2.66
C SER A 546 41.76 -11.14 -3.25
N GLY A 547 41.42 -9.87 -3.46
CA GLY A 547 42.33 -8.80 -3.84
C GLY A 547 42.82 -8.00 -2.62
N VAL A 548 43.60 -6.94 -2.87
CA VAL A 548 43.91 -5.95 -1.83
C VAL A 548 42.70 -5.02 -1.70
N GLY A 549 41.92 -5.24 -0.64
CA GLY A 549 40.71 -4.47 -0.36
C GLY A 549 39.48 -4.86 -1.19
N SER A 550 39.44 -6.11 -1.68
CA SER A 550 38.26 -6.65 -2.37
C SER A 550 38.15 -8.16 -2.26
N SER A 551 36.92 -8.66 -2.38
CA SER A 551 36.54 -10.07 -2.33
C SER A 551 35.58 -10.37 -3.46
N HIS A 552 35.96 -11.27 -4.36
CA HIS A 552 35.23 -11.60 -5.58
C HIS A 552 34.89 -13.08 -5.61
N ILE A 553 33.63 -13.44 -5.83
CA ILE A 553 33.22 -14.81 -6.09
C ILE A 553 32.80 -14.89 -7.55
N VAL A 554 33.47 -15.75 -8.32
CA VAL A 554 33.02 -16.14 -9.66
C VAL A 554 32.47 -17.56 -9.55
N GLU A 555 31.20 -17.73 -9.90
CA GLU A 555 30.47 -19.00 -9.84
C GLU A 555 30.04 -19.39 -11.26
N PRO A 556 30.88 -20.12 -12.03
CA PRO A 556 30.43 -20.82 -13.21
C PRO A 556 29.35 -21.84 -12.83
N MET A 557 28.29 -21.86 -13.64
CA MET A 557 27.12 -22.71 -13.44
C MET A 557 26.81 -23.49 -14.72
N ALA A 558 26.53 -24.78 -14.54
CA ALA A 558 25.96 -25.63 -15.58
C ALA A 558 24.85 -26.49 -14.96
N GLN A 559 23.65 -26.42 -15.54
CA GLN A 559 22.53 -27.29 -15.19
C GLN A 559 22.20 -28.17 -16.38
N LEU A 560 21.79 -29.41 -16.12
CA LEU A 560 21.21 -30.32 -17.10
C LEU A 560 19.90 -30.88 -16.54
N PHE A 561 18.78 -30.63 -17.22
CA PHE A 561 17.47 -31.17 -16.90
C PHE A 561 17.03 -32.15 -17.99
N VAL A 562 16.86 -33.42 -17.62
CA VAL A 562 16.39 -34.51 -18.49
C VAL A 562 14.96 -34.87 -18.09
N ARG A 563 14.04 -34.78 -19.05
CA ARG A 563 12.60 -34.99 -18.85
C ARG A 563 11.91 -35.35 -20.17
N PRO A 564 10.69 -35.93 -20.15
CA PRO A 564 9.84 -36.12 -21.33
C PRO A 564 9.53 -34.81 -22.09
N ASN A 565 8.95 -34.95 -23.27
CA ASN A 565 8.28 -33.82 -23.94
C ASN A 565 7.06 -33.39 -23.09
N GLU A 566 6.73 -32.10 -23.11
CA GLU A 566 5.46 -31.58 -22.58
C GLU A 566 4.27 -32.32 -23.23
N GLN A 567 3.29 -32.75 -22.44
CA GLN A 567 2.14 -33.48 -22.95
C GLN A 567 1.11 -32.51 -23.54
N TYR A 568 0.51 -32.88 -24.68
CA TYR A 568 -0.42 -32.06 -25.46
C TYR A 568 0.20 -30.77 -26.06
N ILE A 569 1.53 -30.71 -26.13
CA ILE A 569 2.29 -29.67 -26.84
C ILE A 569 1.95 -29.60 -28.34
N GLY A 570 1.97 -28.38 -28.90
CA GLY A 570 1.83 -28.14 -30.35
C GLY A 570 0.39 -28.02 -30.87
N GLY A 571 -0.61 -28.06 -29.97
CA GLY A 571 -2.02 -27.85 -30.26
C GLY A 571 -2.69 -26.98 -29.19
N LEU A 572 -3.90 -26.51 -29.46
CA LEU A 572 -4.65 -25.65 -28.53
C LEU A 572 -5.41 -26.47 -27.47
N ALA A 573 -4.73 -27.46 -26.88
CA ALA A 573 -5.29 -28.47 -25.98
C ALA A 573 -5.58 -27.95 -24.57
N ILE A 574 -4.65 -27.12 -24.05
CA ILE A 574 -4.52 -26.74 -22.64
C ILE A 574 -4.91 -25.26 -22.46
N PRO A 575 -5.84 -24.93 -21.54
CA PRO A 575 -6.03 -23.56 -21.06
C PRO A 575 -4.77 -23.02 -20.37
N ASN A 576 -4.38 -21.79 -20.69
CA ASN A 576 -3.30 -21.08 -20.00
C ASN A 576 -3.92 -19.92 -19.21
N GLU A 577 -3.90 -20.00 -17.88
CA GLU A 577 -4.62 -19.13 -16.94
C GLU A 577 -3.73 -18.61 -15.79
N ASP A 578 -2.59 -19.24 -15.49
CA ASP A 578 -1.48 -18.68 -14.65
C ASP A 578 -0.11 -18.61 -15.34
N ALA A 579 0.09 -19.29 -16.47
CA ALA A 579 1.35 -19.29 -17.23
C ALA A 579 1.38 -18.26 -18.38
N GLN A 580 0.57 -17.19 -18.29
CA GLN A 580 0.41 -16.23 -19.39
C GLN A 580 1.56 -15.22 -19.49
N SER A 581 2.16 -14.85 -18.35
CA SER A 581 3.24 -13.85 -18.29
C SER A 581 4.59 -14.55 -18.24
N PHE A 582 5.31 -14.56 -19.36
CA PHE A 582 6.65 -15.13 -19.46
C PHE A 582 7.69 -14.09 -19.88
N VAL A 583 8.86 -14.12 -19.23
CA VAL A 583 10.05 -13.35 -19.58
C VAL A 583 11.27 -14.24 -19.40
N PHE A 584 12.02 -14.47 -20.48
CA PHE A 584 13.36 -15.04 -20.38
C PHE A 584 14.38 -13.93 -20.12
N ASP A 585 15.03 -13.97 -18.97
CA ASP A 585 16.13 -13.08 -18.60
C ASP A 585 17.12 -13.78 -17.65
N ALA A 586 18.09 -13.02 -17.12
CA ALA A 586 19.17 -13.56 -16.29
C ALA A 586 18.70 -14.04 -14.89
N SER A 587 17.46 -13.75 -14.48
CA SER A 587 16.84 -14.33 -13.29
C SER A 587 16.23 -15.71 -13.56
N THR A 588 15.52 -15.87 -14.68
CA THR A 588 14.85 -17.13 -15.06
C THR A 588 15.80 -18.15 -15.71
N LEU A 589 16.99 -17.73 -16.16
CA LEU A 589 18.01 -18.59 -16.78
C LEU A 589 18.25 -19.95 -16.10
N PHE A 590 18.36 -19.96 -14.77
CA PHE A 590 18.71 -21.15 -13.98
C PHE A 590 17.50 -21.83 -13.30
N GLU A 591 16.29 -21.49 -13.72
CA GLU A 591 15.08 -22.15 -13.23
C GLU A 591 14.86 -23.51 -13.93
N ARG A 592 14.34 -24.47 -13.15
CA ARG A 592 14.02 -25.85 -13.56
C ARG A 592 12.92 -25.89 -14.62
N ASP A 593 11.95 -25.00 -14.43
CA ASP A 593 10.90 -24.65 -15.36
C ASP A 593 10.83 -23.13 -15.38
N LYS A 594 10.73 -22.53 -16.58
CA LYS A 594 10.73 -21.07 -16.76
C LYS A 594 9.34 -20.50 -17.02
N PHE A 595 8.33 -21.35 -17.20
CA PHE A 595 6.96 -20.87 -17.22
C PHE A 595 6.50 -20.47 -15.81
N SER A 596 5.67 -19.43 -15.75
CA SER A 596 4.98 -19.03 -14.53
C SER A 596 3.81 -19.99 -14.23
N GLY A 597 3.40 -20.09 -12.96
CA GLY A 597 2.26 -20.92 -12.57
C GLY A 597 2.51 -22.43 -12.74
N TYR A 598 1.48 -23.16 -13.20
CA TYR A 598 1.58 -24.59 -13.52
C TYR A 598 0.89 -24.97 -14.85
N ASP A 599 0.19 -24.06 -15.55
CA ASP A 599 -0.54 -24.41 -16.78
C ASP A 599 0.36 -24.84 -17.95
N ARG A 600 1.54 -24.24 -18.08
CA ARG A 600 2.60 -24.68 -19.01
C ARG A 600 3.73 -25.34 -18.24
N ILE A 601 4.38 -26.32 -18.85
CA ILE A 601 5.51 -27.04 -18.23
C ILE A 601 6.61 -27.17 -19.28
N GLU A 602 7.80 -26.64 -18.99
CA GLU A 602 8.97 -26.71 -19.86
C GLU A 602 9.35 -28.18 -20.09
N GLY A 603 9.35 -28.61 -21.36
CA GLY A 603 9.59 -29.99 -21.78
C GLY A 603 10.93 -30.25 -22.47
N GLY A 604 11.23 -31.53 -22.68
CA GLY A 604 12.44 -32.00 -23.36
C GLY A 604 13.73 -31.77 -22.57
N THR A 605 14.85 -32.27 -23.07
CA THR A 605 16.14 -32.18 -22.37
C THR A 605 16.81 -30.83 -22.64
N ARG A 606 17.16 -30.10 -21.59
CA ARG A 606 17.76 -28.76 -21.65
C ARG A 606 19.01 -28.65 -20.79
N ALA A 607 19.97 -27.83 -21.23
CA ALA A 607 21.11 -27.44 -20.43
C ALA A 607 21.22 -25.92 -20.33
N ASN A 608 21.29 -25.38 -19.13
CA ASN A 608 21.50 -23.96 -18.87
C ASN A 608 22.98 -23.77 -18.48
N VAL A 609 23.71 -22.85 -19.13
CA VAL A 609 25.13 -22.59 -18.85
C VAL A 609 25.36 -21.09 -18.71
N GLY A 610 26.12 -20.70 -17.68
CA GLY A 610 26.48 -19.30 -17.49
C GLY A 610 27.46 -19.09 -16.35
N VAL A 611 27.67 -17.83 -15.99
CA VAL A 611 28.51 -17.40 -14.88
C VAL A 611 27.74 -16.40 -14.04
N ARG A 612 27.73 -16.62 -12.72
CA ARG A 612 27.34 -15.63 -11.73
C ARG A 612 28.60 -15.02 -11.12
N TYR A 613 28.52 -13.75 -10.78
CA TYR A 613 29.60 -12.99 -10.16
C TYR A 613 29.04 -12.17 -9.00
N SER A 614 29.76 -12.14 -7.89
CA SER A 614 29.58 -11.14 -6.84
C SER A 614 30.92 -10.58 -6.40
N GLY A 615 30.95 -9.27 -6.12
CA GLY A 615 32.11 -8.54 -5.65
C GLY A 615 31.72 -7.65 -4.48
N SER A 616 32.55 -7.67 -3.44
CA SER A 616 32.49 -6.78 -2.28
C SER A 616 33.85 -6.13 -2.09
N TYR A 617 33.86 -4.86 -1.70
CA TYR A 617 35.06 -4.03 -1.70
C TYR A 617 35.17 -3.28 -0.36
N ASP A 618 36.39 -3.03 0.14
CA ASP A 618 36.62 -2.38 1.44
C ASP A 618 36.09 -0.94 1.50
N ASN A 619 35.91 -0.30 0.34
CA ASN A 619 35.21 0.99 0.21
C ASN A 619 33.68 0.88 0.29
N GLY A 620 33.16 -0.29 0.70
CA GLY A 620 31.75 -0.63 0.87
C GLY A 620 30.96 -0.81 -0.43
N TRP A 621 31.58 -0.75 -1.61
CA TRP A 621 30.88 -1.05 -2.86
C TRP A 621 30.45 -2.53 -2.90
N THR A 622 29.37 -2.80 -3.62
CA THR A 622 29.04 -4.16 -4.06
C THR A 622 28.76 -4.18 -5.56
N THR A 623 29.08 -5.29 -6.21
CA THR A 623 28.79 -5.54 -7.63
C THR A 623 28.28 -6.95 -7.81
N ASN A 624 27.35 -7.15 -8.72
CA ASN A 624 26.82 -8.47 -9.08
C ASN A 624 26.70 -8.58 -10.60
N ALA A 625 26.89 -9.78 -11.15
CA ALA A 625 26.52 -10.04 -12.53
C ALA A 625 26.04 -11.48 -12.73
N ILE A 626 25.24 -11.69 -13.76
CA ILE A 626 24.82 -13.00 -14.27
C ILE A 626 24.85 -12.90 -15.79
N PHE A 627 25.47 -13.86 -16.47
CA PHE A 627 25.43 -13.96 -17.93
C PHE A 627 25.39 -15.43 -18.36
N GLY A 628 24.57 -15.79 -19.35
CA GLY A 628 24.51 -17.16 -19.86
C GLY A 628 23.48 -17.40 -20.96
N GLN A 629 23.30 -18.67 -21.28
CA GLN A 629 22.51 -19.19 -22.40
C GLN A 629 21.90 -20.56 -22.03
N SER A 630 20.81 -20.94 -22.71
CA SER A 630 20.08 -22.20 -22.54
C SER A 630 20.03 -22.98 -23.86
N TYR A 631 20.25 -24.29 -23.81
CA TYR A 631 20.35 -25.16 -24.99
C TYR A 631 19.32 -26.28 -24.95
N GLN A 632 18.46 -26.38 -25.97
CA GLN A 632 17.58 -27.53 -26.17
C GLN A 632 18.39 -28.69 -26.78
N LEU A 633 18.69 -29.72 -25.98
CA LEU A 633 19.54 -30.83 -26.39
C LEU A 633 18.74 -31.98 -27.02
N ALA A 634 17.49 -32.20 -26.59
CA ALA A 634 16.61 -33.22 -27.15
C ALA A 634 15.12 -32.94 -26.84
N GLY A 635 14.23 -33.62 -27.57
CA GLY A 635 12.78 -33.50 -27.38
C GLY A 635 12.16 -32.30 -28.11
N VAL A 636 10.86 -32.10 -27.92
CA VAL A 636 10.11 -30.95 -28.47
C VAL A 636 10.31 -29.73 -27.57
N ASN A 637 10.47 -28.55 -28.17
CA ASN A 637 10.71 -27.30 -27.46
C ASN A 637 9.38 -26.60 -27.11
N SER A 638 9.06 -26.49 -25.82
CA SER A 638 7.82 -25.89 -25.29
C SER A 638 7.61 -24.42 -25.66
N PHE A 639 8.69 -23.67 -25.90
CA PHE A 639 8.59 -22.25 -26.26
C PHE A 639 8.26 -22.06 -27.75
N ASN A 640 8.79 -22.94 -28.61
CA ASN A 640 8.50 -22.98 -30.06
C ASN A 640 7.26 -23.84 -30.37
N SER A 641 6.21 -23.70 -29.56
CA SER A 641 4.98 -24.48 -29.69
C SER A 641 3.78 -23.58 -29.35
N PRO A 642 2.77 -23.49 -30.22
CA PRO A 642 1.60 -22.64 -29.98
C PRO A 642 0.80 -23.13 -28.76
N ASP A 643 0.32 -22.17 -27.98
CA ASP A 643 -0.73 -22.35 -26.97
C ASP A 643 -1.78 -21.24 -27.14
N LEU A 644 -2.80 -21.18 -26.26
CA LEU A 644 -3.87 -20.19 -26.39
C LEU A 644 -3.45 -18.72 -26.24
N VAL A 645 -2.26 -18.43 -25.71
CA VAL A 645 -1.82 -17.04 -25.42
C VAL A 645 -0.53 -16.64 -26.12
N ASN A 646 0.10 -17.59 -26.83
CA ASN A 646 1.43 -17.53 -27.42
C ASN A 646 2.52 -17.27 -26.36
N ALA A 647 2.42 -17.92 -25.19
CA ALA A 647 3.28 -17.65 -24.02
C ALA A 647 4.78 -17.81 -24.28
N GLY A 648 5.16 -18.70 -25.20
CA GLY A 648 6.56 -18.94 -25.58
C GLY A 648 7.09 -18.10 -26.73
N ALA A 649 6.26 -17.25 -27.36
CA ALA A 649 6.60 -16.55 -28.60
C ALA A 649 7.32 -15.21 -28.38
N GLU A 650 8.30 -14.94 -29.24
CA GLU A 650 9.26 -13.84 -29.14
C GLU A 650 9.98 -13.81 -27.78
N SER A 651 10.24 -15.00 -27.22
CA SER A 651 10.79 -15.19 -25.88
C SER A 651 12.31 -15.34 -25.84
N GLY A 652 12.94 -15.71 -26.95
CA GLY A 652 14.38 -15.97 -27.02
C GLY A 652 14.75 -17.40 -26.58
N LEU A 653 13.78 -18.33 -26.55
CA LEU A 653 13.95 -19.74 -26.18
C LEU A 653 13.46 -20.72 -27.24
N GLU A 654 13.00 -20.26 -28.40
CA GLU A 654 12.32 -21.05 -29.43
C GLU A 654 13.28 -21.87 -30.31
N THR A 655 14.49 -21.37 -30.51
CA THR A 655 15.56 -22.07 -31.22
C THR A 655 16.21 -23.14 -30.34
N ALA A 656 17.21 -23.87 -30.87
CA ALA A 656 17.96 -24.85 -30.08
C ALA A 656 18.99 -24.21 -29.13
N THR A 657 19.28 -22.92 -29.33
CA THR A 657 20.33 -22.12 -28.70
C THR A 657 19.71 -20.78 -28.32
N SER A 658 19.32 -20.58 -27.07
CA SER A 658 18.60 -19.37 -26.67
C SER A 658 19.34 -18.07 -27.00
N ASP A 659 18.62 -16.96 -26.98
CA ASP A 659 19.22 -15.64 -26.75
C ASP A 659 20.21 -15.69 -25.57
N PHE A 660 21.25 -14.86 -25.62
CA PHE A 660 22.08 -14.57 -24.47
C PHE A 660 21.32 -13.68 -23.49
N VAL A 661 21.28 -14.05 -22.22
CA VAL A 661 20.69 -13.22 -21.16
C VAL A 661 21.76 -12.72 -20.20
N GLY A 662 21.67 -11.43 -19.85
CA GLY A 662 22.65 -10.75 -19.02
C GLY A 662 22.01 -9.82 -18.00
N LEU A 663 22.65 -9.73 -16.82
CA LEU A 663 22.40 -8.71 -15.81
C LEU A 663 23.74 -8.32 -15.18
N ILE A 664 23.97 -7.01 -15.02
CA ILE A 664 25.11 -6.44 -14.30
C ILE A 664 24.54 -5.37 -13.35
N GLY A 665 24.96 -5.39 -12.10
CA GLY A 665 24.57 -4.44 -11.06
C GLY A 665 25.76 -3.95 -10.24
N ALA A 666 25.66 -2.71 -9.76
CA ALA A 666 26.63 -2.09 -8.86
C ALA A 666 25.89 -1.17 -7.87
N THR A 667 26.32 -1.19 -6.61
CA THR A 667 25.85 -0.27 -5.56
C THR A 667 27.01 0.28 -4.75
N THR A 668 26.84 1.47 -4.21
CA THR A 668 27.85 2.19 -3.43
C THR A 668 27.28 2.63 -2.07
N PRO A 669 28.10 2.79 -1.02
CA PRO A 669 27.61 3.29 0.28
C PRO A 669 27.05 4.71 0.20
N GLY A 670 27.51 5.52 -0.76
CA GLY A 670 27.06 6.90 -0.97
C GLY A 670 25.68 7.02 -1.61
N GLY A 671 24.96 5.92 -1.84
CA GLY A 671 23.59 5.92 -2.35
C GLY A 671 23.44 5.78 -3.86
N LEU A 672 24.54 5.72 -4.63
CA LEU A 672 24.47 5.41 -6.06
C LEU A 672 24.24 3.91 -6.28
N SER A 673 23.26 3.56 -7.11
CA SER A 673 23.04 2.24 -7.67
C SER A 673 22.88 2.31 -9.20
N ALA A 674 23.36 1.28 -9.88
CA ALA A 674 23.26 1.14 -11.32
C ALA A 674 23.02 -0.33 -11.69
N SER A 675 22.15 -0.60 -12.66
CA SER A 675 21.99 -1.93 -13.25
C SER A 675 21.70 -1.85 -14.75
N LEU A 676 22.28 -2.79 -15.48
CA LEU A 676 21.99 -3.09 -16.88
C LEU A 676 21.50 -4.54 -16.95
N SER A 677 20.35 -4.80 -17.56
CA SER A 677 19.91 -6.14 -17.94
C SER A 677 19.55 -6.17 -19.42
N GLY A 678 19.63 -7.34 -20.04
CA GLY A 678 19.31 -7.49 -21.45
C GLY A 678 19.22 -8.93 -21.95
N ARG A 679 18.61 -9.07 -23.12
CA ARG A 679 18.43 -10.28 -23.91
C ARG A 679 18.92 -9.98 -25.32
N PHE A 680 19.85 -10.79 -25.83
CA PHE A 680 20.58 -10.53 -27.09
C PHE A 680 20.54 -11.77 -28.00
N ASP A 681 20.34 -11.55 -29.29
CA ASP A 681 20.26 -12.59 -30.33
C ASP A 681 21.44 -13.58 -30.29
N GLU A 682 21.18 -14.88 -30.48
CA GLU A 682 22.20 -15.93 -30.36
C GLU A 682 23.27 -15.93 -31.48
N HIS A 683 23.08 -15.14 -32.54
CA HIS A 683 23.92 -15.09 -33.74
C HIS A 683 24.44 -13.68 -34.07
N THR A 684 23.59 -12.65 -33.97
CA THR A 684 23.94 -11.25 -34.28
C THR A 684 24.35 -10.44 -33.04
N PHE A 685 23.97 -10.91 -31.83
CA PHE A 685 24.06 -10.17 -30.57
C PHE A 685 23.28 -8.83 -30.57
N GLU A 686 22.29 -8.68 -31.45
CA GLU A 686 21.36 -7.55 -31.45
C GLU A 686 20.47 -7.59 -30.19
N SER A 687 20.16 -6.42 -29.63
CA SER A 687 19.33 -6.30 -28.42
C SER A 687 17.87 -6.63 -28.74
N ARG A 688 17.38 -7.76 -28.24
CA ARG A 688 15.95 -8.15 -28.21
C ARG A 688 15.20 -7.44 -27.07
N ARG A 689 15.91 -7.21 -25.96
CA ARG A 689 15.44 -6.43 -24.80
C ARG A 689 16.64 -5.82 -24.09
N THR A 690 16.56 -4.56 -23.68
CA THR A 690 17.58 -3.91 -22.84
C THR A 690 16.89 -3.03 -21.80
N GLU A 691 17.29 -3.13 -20.54
CA GLU A 691 16.85 -2.24 -19.47
C GLU A 691 18.06 -1.68 -18.72
N VAL A 692 18.12 -0.35 -18.61
CA VAL A 692 19.14 0.37 -17.85
C VAL A 692 18.44 1.12 -16.72
N LYS A 693 18.91 0.96 -15.49
CA LYS A 693 18.46 1.72 -14.31
C LYS A 693 19.66 2.36 -13.65
N LEU A 694 19.57 3.66 -13.43
CA LEU A 694 20.51 4.46 -12.64
C LEU A 694 19.71 5.15 -11.56
N ALA A 695 20.10 5.00 -10.29
CA ALA A 695 19.47 5.71 -9.20
C ALA A 695 20.52 6.24 -8.21
N TYR A 696 20.21 7.37 -7.61
CA TYR A 696 21.00 7.99 -6.55
C TYR A 696 20.07 8.38 -5.41
N SER A 697 20.30 7.82 -4.22
CA SER A 697 19.58 8.15 -2.99
C SER A 697 20.49 7.88 -1.78
N GLY A 698 21.04 8.95 -1.19
CA GLY A 698 22.02 8.88 -0.11
C GLY A 698 22.06 10.18 0.71
N ASP A 699 23.18 10.45 1.38
CA ASP A 699 23.30 11.58 2.32
C ASP A 699 23.20 12.98 1.68
N PHE A 700 23.40 13.08 0.36
CA PHE A 700 23.29 14.34 -0.35
C PHE A 700 21.81 14.75 -0.49
N PRO A 701 21.44 16.04 -0.39
CA PRO A 701 20.04 16.50 -0.39
C PRO A 701 19.27 16.31 -1.72
N VAL A 702 19.77 15.50 -2.66
CA VAL A 702 19.14 15.22 -3.96
C VAL A 702 19.06 13.72 -4.17
N SER A 703 17.89 13.21 -4.54
CA SER A 703 17.73 11.89 -5.15
C SER A 703 17.36 12.03 -6.64
N VAL A 704 17.82 11.09 -7.45
CA VAL A 704 17.56 11.03 -8.90
C VAL A 704 17.36 9.58 -9.31
N SER A 705 16.41 9.32 -10.20
CA SER A 705 16.25 8.05 -10.91
C SER A 705 16.20 8.28 -12.42
N ALA A 706 16.78 7.36 -13.17
CA ALA A 706 16.72 7.32 -14.62
C ALA A 706 16.62 5.86 -15.07
N GLN A 707 15.57 5.54 -15.82
CA GLN A 707 15.33 4.24 -16.41
C GLN A 707 15.20 4.39 -17.92
N TYR A 708 15.86 3.50 -18.66
CA TYR A 708 15.62 3.27 -20.08
C TYR A 708 15.17 1.82 -20.24
N ALA A 709 14.10 1.61 -20.99
CA ALA A 709 13.59 0.27 -21.30
C ALA A 709 13.31 0.16 -22.80
N PHE A 710 14.04 -0.73 -23.47
CA PHE A 710 13.78 -1.20 -24.82
C PHE A 710 13.27 -2.64 -24.78
N ILE A 711 12.16 -2.90 -25.46
CA ILE A 711 11.66 -4.24 -25.74
C ILE A 711 11.21 -4.26 -27.21
N GLU A 712 11.75 -5.19 -27.99
CA GLU A 712 11.36 -5.38 -29.40
C GLU A 712 9.84 -5.67 -29.52
N SER A 713 9.31 -5.46 -30.72
CA SER A 713 7.96 -5.89 -31.08
C SER A 713 7.79 -7.39 -30.82
N GLN A 714 6.65 -7.75 -30.23
CA GLN A 714 6.25 -9.14 -29.98
C GLN A 714 4.87 -9.39 -30.62
N PRO A 715 4.78 -9.52 -31.96
CA PRO A 715 3.49 -9.49 -32.66
C PRO A 715 2.53 -10.58 -32.21
N LEU A 716 3.00 -11.83 -32.07
CA LEU A 716 2.19 -12.97 -31.61
C LEU A 716 1.71 -12.81 -30.16
N TYR A 717 2.47 -12.10 -29.32
CA TYR A 717 2.11 -11.75 -27.95
C TYR A 717 1.22 -10.48 -27.87
N GLY A 718 0.73 -9.98 -29.02
CA GLY A 718 -0.20 -8.86 -29.12
C GLY A 718 0.45 -7.47 -28.95
N LEU A 719 1.77 -7.37 -29.13
CA LEU A 719 2.54 -6.12 -29.00
C LEU A 719 3.32 -5.83 -30.32
N PRO A 720 2.63 -5.48 -31.42
CA PRO A 720 3.21 -5.47 -32.78
C PRO A 720 4.10 -4.25 -33.10
N TYR A 721 4.72 -3.65 -32.08
CA TYR A 721 5.60 -2.49 -32.20
C TYR A 721 6.65 -2.50 -31.08
N ASP A 722 7.84 -1.96 -31.38
CA ASP A 722 8.91 -1.79 -30.42
C ASP A 722 8.47 -0.80 -29.32
N ARG A 723 8.85 -1.10 -28.07
CA ARG A 723 8.58 -0.23 -26.92
C ARG A 723 9.90 0.30 -26.41
N GLU A 724 10.10 1.60 -26.56
CA GLU A 724 11.30 2.30 -26.12
C GLU A 724 10.90 3.49 -25.25
N GLU A 725 11.14 3.38 -23.95
CA GLU A 725 10.73 4.37 -22.95
C GLU A 725 11.93 4.88 -22.13
N VAL A 726 11.95 6.19 -21.88
CA VAL A 726 12.86 6.84 -20.91
C VAL A 726 12.01 7.43 -19.79
N THR A 727 12.16 6.89 -18.58
CA THR A 727 11.58 7.47 -17.35
C THR A 727 12.67 8.18 -16.56
N LEU A 728 12.45 9.46 -16.24
CA LEU A 728 13.30 10.24 -15.34
C LEU A 728 12.50 10.63 -14.09
N GLY A 729 13.14 10.56 -12.92
CA GLY A 729 12.60 11.01 -11.66
C GLY A 729 13.64 11.76 -10.84
N GLY A 730 13.20 12.63 -9.94
CA GLY A 730 14.12 13.32 -9.03
C GLY A 730 13.44 14.12 -7.94
N SER A 731 14.15 14.32 -6.84
CA SER A 731 13.73 15.13 -5.71
C SER A 731 14.95 15.85 -5.12
N ALA A 732 14.83 17.14 -4.84
CA ALA A 732 15.92 17.98 -4.32
C ALA A 732 15.43 18.82 -3.13
N ARG A 733 16.02 18.60 -1.95
CA ARG A 733 15.92 19.49 -0.80
C ARG A 733 16.79 20.73 -1.06
N ILE A 734 16.15 21.85 -1.40
CA ILE A 734 16.80 23.14 -1.66
C ILE A 734 17.40 23.71 -0.36
N ASN A 735 16.76 23.45 0.77
CA ASN A 735 17.30 23.67 2.11
C ASN A 735 16.68 22.66 3.09
N GLN A 736 16.77 22.90 4.41
CA GLN A 736 16.26 21.98 5.43
C GLN A 736 14.75 21.71 5.31
N ASN A 737 13.97 22.63 4.74
CA ASN A 737 12.51 22.50 4.64
C ASN A 737 12.00 22.32 3.20
N TRP A 738 12.50 23.12 2.24
CA TRP A 738 11.97 23.13 0.87
C TRP A 738 12.50 21.94 0.07
N ARG A 739 11.59 21.14 -0.49
CA ARG A 739 11.85 19.99 -1.36
C ARG A 739 11.08 20.14 -2.68
N VAL A 740 11.78 20.20 -3.81
CA VAL A 740 11.14 20.09 -5.14
C VAL A 740 11.25 18.65 -5.61
N PHE A 741 10.27 18.15 -6.36
CA PHE A 741 10.31 16.83 -6.98
C PHE A 741 9.58 16.80 -8.32
N GLY A 742 9.87 15.81 -9.15
CA GLY A 742 9.21 15.62 -10.43
C GLY A 742 9.57 14.29 -11.08
N SER A 743 8.77 13.91 -12.06
CA SER A 743 8.98 12.71 -12.88
C SER A 743 8.44 12.93 -14.28
N GLY A 744 8.94 12.16 -15.24
CA GLY A 744 8.44 12.14 -16.61
C GLY A 744 8.85 10.88 -17.35
N THR A 745 7.89 10.24 -18.00
CA THR A 745 8.10 9.10 -18.91
C THR A 745 7.91 9.59 -20.34
N TYR A 746 8.92 9.38 -21.18
CA TYR A 746 8.90 9.68 -22.61
C TYR A 746 8.94 8.39 -23.41
N ASP A 747 7.93 8.19 -24.25
CA ASP A 747 7.82 7.11 -25.23
C ASP A 747 8.44 7.59 -26.56
N LEU A 748 9.54 6.95 -26.95
CA LEU A 748 10.29 7.26 -28.17
C LEU A 748 9.59 6.70 -29.43
N HIS A 749 8.74 5.68 -29.29
CA HIS A 749 7.94 5.15 -30.40
C HIS A 749 6.79 6.10 -30.76
N THR A 750 6.11 6.73 -29.80
CA THR A 750 4.98 7.67 -30.09
C THR A 750 5.31 9.18 -30.02
N ASP A 751 6.58 9.54 -29.79
CA ASP A 751 7.08 10.91 -29.64
C ASP A 751 6.37 11.70 -28.50
N LEU A 752 5.97 11.01 -27.42
CA LEU A 752 5.06 11.53 -26.41
C LEU A 752 5.62 11.39 -24.98
N ILE A 753 5.45 12.45 -24.17
CA ILE A 753 5.59 12.36 -22.72
C ILE A 753 4.27 11.80 -22.18
N THR A 754 4.25 10.52 -21.81
CA THR A 754 3.02 9.77 -21.48
C THR A 754 2.52 10.04 -20.06
N ASN A 755 3.46 10.24 -19.13
CA ASN A 755 3.22 10.73 -17.78
C ASN A 755 4.22 11.84 -17.49
N LYS A 756 3.78 12.94 -16.89
CA LYS A 756 4.66 13.93 -16.27
C LYS A 756 4.06 14.47 -14.99
N GLY A 757 4.91 14.68 -14.00
CA GLY A 757 4.56 15.32 -12.76
C GLY A 757 5.63 16.30 -12.29
N ILE A 758 5.18 17.40 -11.69
CA ILE A 758 6.04 18.27 -10.89
C ILE A 758 5.35 18.58 -9.57
N GLY A 759 6.12 18.65 -8.49
CA GLY A 759 5.63 19.00 -7.18
C GLY A 759 6.68 19.71 -6.35
N PHE A 760 6.21 20.36 -5.29
CA PHE A 760 7.06 20.99 -4.31
C PHE A 760 6.42 20.87 -2.93
N ALA A 761 7.26 20.67 -1.94
CA ALA A 761 6.91 20.59 -0.54
C ALA A 761 7.77 21.55 0.29
N TYR A 762 7.23 21.94 1.42
CA TYR A 762 7.92 22.62 2.50
C TYR A 762 7.63 21.83 3.77
N ASP A 763 8.63 21.12 4.29
CA ASP A 763 8.52 20.26 5.46
C ASP A 763 9.21 20.95 6.65
N ASP A 764 8.45 21.38 7.66
CA ASP A 764 8.99 21.94 8.92
C ASP A 764 8.34 21.28 10.13
N GLU A 765 8.99 21.39 11.29
CA GLU A 765 8.67 20.56 12.47
C GLU A 765 7.20 20.68 12.95
N CYS A 766 6.54 21.81 12.70
CA CYS A 766 5.15 22.06 13.04
C CYS A 766 4.17 22.13 11.85
N PHE A 767 4.67 22.03 10.61
CA PHE A 767 3.90 22.34 9.41
C PHE A 767 4.54 21.74 8.15
N THR A 768 3.78 20.90 7.42
CA THR A 768 4.12 20.49 6.05
C THR A 768 3.16 21.16 5.07
N TYR A 769 3.68 21.63 3.95
CA TYR A 769 2.94 21.99 2.75
C TYR A 769 3.42 21.11 1.59
N MET A 770 2.51 20.62 0.76
CA MET A 770 2.82 19.99 -0.52
C MET A 770 1.84 20.47 -1.60
N MET A 771 2.36 20.73 -2.80
CA MET A 771 1.56 20.94 -4.00
C MET A 771 2.11 20.08 -5.14
N SER A 772 1.23 19.46 -5.90
CA SER A 772 1.55 18.59 -7.03
C SER A 772 0.70 18.93 -8.24
N PHE A 773 1.30 18.84 -9.43
CA PHE A 773 0.61 18.75 -10.70
C PHE A 773 1.04 17.45 -11.37
N SER A 774 0.09 16.71 -11.92
CA SER A 774 0.36 15.54 -12.77
C SER A 774 -0.54 15.54 -13.98
N GLU A 775 0.00 15.09 -15.11
CA GLU A 775 -0.68 14.97 -16.39
C GLU A 775 -0.32 13.64 -17.03
N ASN A 776 -1.35 12.81 -17.25
CA ASN A 776 -1.25 11.56 -18.00
C ASN A 776 -1.87 11.76 -19.39
N GLN A 777 -1.18 11.32 -20.44
CA GLN A 777 -1.66 11.36 -21.81
C GLN A 777 -1.23 10.08 -22.55
N THR A 778 -2.15 9.48 -23.30
CA THR A 778 -1.86 8.32 -24.16
C THR A 778 -1.86 8.72 -25.63
N ALA A 779 -1.15 7.92 -26.45
CA ALA A 779 -1.27 7.93 -27.89
C ALA A 779 -1.66 6.54 -28.39
N ASP A 780 -2.40 6.49 -29.50
CA ASP A 780 -2.55 5.27 -30.28
C ASP A 780 -1.20 4.95 -30.98
N PRO A 781 -0.61 3.76 -30.78
CA PRO A 781 0.76 3.46 -31.22
C PRO A 781 0.90 3.22 -32.74
N ILE A 782 -0.22 3.15 -33.48
CA ILE A 782 -0.26 2.90 -34.93
C ILE A 782 -0.45 4.22 -35.69
N THR A 783 -1.35 5.06 -35.20
CA THR A 783 -1.76 6.33 -35.84
C THR A 783 -1.08 7.56 -35.25
N LYS A 784 -0.41 7.42 -34.09
CA LYS A 784 0.13 8.51 -33.24
C LYS A 784 -0.92 9.56 -32.84
N ILE A 785 -2.21 9.25 -32.94
CA ILE A 785 -3.30 10.12 -32.47
C ILE A 785 -3.28 10.15 -30.93
N ARG A 786 -3.20 11.36 -30.37
CA ARG A 786 -3.10 11.59 -28.93
C ARG A 786 -4.49 11.76 -28.31
N ALA A 787 -4.73 11.11 -27.18
CA ALA A 787 -5.93 11.32 -26.37
C ALA A 787 -5.89 12.70 -25.68
N GLU A 788 -7.02 13.15 -25.11
CA GLU A 788 -7.00 14.32 -24.23
C GLU A 788 -6.13 14.07 -22.99
N PRO A 789 -5.25 15.00 -22.59
CA PRO A 789 -4.46 14.85 -21.37
C PRO A 789 -5.37 14.94 -20.13
N THR A 790 -5.24 13.97 -19.23
CA THR A 790 -5.91 14.00 -17.92
C THR A 790 -4.99 14.67 -16.91
N GLN A 791 -5.36 15.90 -16.54
CA GLN A 791 -4.65 16.74 -15.57
C GLN A 791 -5.29 16.65 -14.19
N SER A 792 -4.46 16.53 -13.15
CA SER A 792 -4.85 16.66 -11.75
C SER A 792 -3.93 17.63 -10.99
N ILE A 793 -4.50 18.36 -10.03
CA ILE A 793 -3.75 19.25 -9.12
C ILE A 793 -4.04 18.82 -7.68
N GLY A 794 -2.98 18.44 -6.98
CA GLY A 794 -2.97 18.09 -5.56
C GLY A 794 -2.42 19.24 -4.73
N PHE A 795 -2.94 19.38 -3.52
CA PHE A 795 -2.57 20.41 -2.57
C PHE A 795 -2.84 19.87 -1.17
N ASN A 796 -1.86 19.92 -0.28
CA ASN A 796 -1.97 19.44 1.09
C ASN A 796 -1.25 20.38 2.06
N LEU A 797 -1.84 20.63 3.23
CA LEU A 797 -1.25 21.36 4.34
C LEU A 797 -1.44 20.53 5.62
N SER A 798 -0.37 19.96 6.16
CA SER A 798 -0.38 19.35 7.48
C SER A 798 -0.02 20.39 8.53
N PHE A 799 -0.86 20.53 9.55
CA PHE A 799 -0.58 21.36 10.72
C PHE A 799 -0.44 20.45 11.95
N ARG A 800 0.73 20.41 12.60
CA ARG A 800 0.93 19.62 13.83
C ARG A 800 -0.15 20.03 14.85
N THR A 801 -0.79 19.06 15.48
CA THR A 801 -1.97 19.18 16.38
C THR A 801 -3.29 19.74 15.80
N LEU A 802 -3.34 20.25 14.56
CA LEU A 802 -4.59 20.70 13.92
C LEU A 802 -5.06 19.82 12.74
N GLY A 803 -4.17 18.99 12.18
CA GLY A 803 -4.50 17.99 11.15
C GLY A 803 -4.24 18.44 9.71
N ASP A 804 -4.65 17.59 8.76
CA ASP A 804 -4.25 17.66 7.35
C ASP A 804 -5.37 18.22 6.45
N PHE A 805 -5.17 19.43 5.94
CA PHE A 805 -6.03 20.03 4.91
C PHE A 805 -5.62 19.55 3.52
N GLY A 806 -6.57 19.41 2.60
CA GLY A 806 -6.31 19.18 1.17
C GLY A 806 -6.43 17.73 0.68
N THR A 807 -5.84 17.42 -0.47
CA THR A 807 -5.76 16.08 -1.07
C THR A 807 -4.40 15.83 -1.73
N SER A 808 -3.76 14.72 -1.38
CA SER A 808 -2.52 14.22 -1.99
C SER A 808 -2.79 13.41 -3.26
N SER A 809 -3.09 14.08 -4.38
CA SER A 809 -3.01 13.43 -5.70
C SER A 809 -1.54 13.40 -6.14
N SER A 810 -0.87 12.28 -5.87
CA SER A 810 0.54 12.06 -6.17
C SER A 810 0.74 10.83 -7.05
N SER A 811 1.02 11.04 -8.33
CA SER A 811 1.63 10.05 -9.24
C SER A 811 3.13 9.81 -8.93
N PHE A 812 3.49 9.89 -7.65
CA PHE A 812 4.85 9.87 -7.10
C PHE A 812 5.01 8.91 -5.91
N THR A 813 3.97 8.15 -5.59
CA THR A 813 4.09 6.95 -4.76
C THR A 813 4.52 5.81 -5.67
N GLU A 814 5.82 5.55 -5.68
CA GLU A 814 6.37 4.21 -5.99
C GLU A 814 5.97 3.21 -4.91
#